data_AF-A0A0A0HRA2-F1
#
_entry.id   AF-A0A0A0HRA2-F1
#
_cell.length_a   1.000
_cell.length_b   1.000
_cell.length_c   1.000
_cell.angle_alpha   90.00
_cell.angle_beta   90.00
_cell.angle_gamma   90.00
#
_symmetry.space_group_name_H-M   'P 1'
#
loop_
_entity.id
_entity.type
_entity.pdbx_description
1 polymer ?
#
loop_
_entity_poly.entity_id
_entity_poly.type
_entity_poly.pdbx_seq_one_letter_code
_entity_poly.pdbx_strand_id
1 'polypeptide(L)'
;MTKIWPEIVAMDLAARPLGTILMLGSGGETLLGSLPLAATTRVVRAEPDPRRARILQRQHVSDSSVTILPVAVAETAGPARLRRFNLSHATSFRAPTGLASLFPGLCETGQAEVETQTVAAVVQEVDLDREADNVLILGLAGEELAVIEKLADLGLLQRFAHVIVPLPSLPLYEGSGDGREIRTRLEEVGFRVESRDMSDPDLAFAHLRIDRVQVALTTERDGLREELERTQSEIARLQDAVSAAETERDRLREAQGTSNAEIERLKSLRAQIAAARDAAQEARTEAEQKAATQAEEIARLQDAVSAAEAERDRLREAQGTSNAEIERLKSLRAQIAAARDAAQEARTEAEQKAATQAEEIARLQDAVSASEQKREAAQKIVVATQEEKDRIGTLSDTYRHAIRLELMRTSGRASERARPLSPAVLRWLEALDSPTSALTSQSLGARTFNLEVYRKATENAADHADRHIVLDVKSIPRSGLHYMKRQFAHLFQDRFSFCEWYQEPGCCKRMPCAFFPHSAGDGAALRMLKSHDFDLSDPVYPVTPGLQRLILVRDPLYVLTSHWVLHLLAKNKEILAANDIRFEKIVYLHEPAVLSRAYALLDEAAVIPDAEAVAMFLSEQQEYLTGFARKWAVAAEMPRTYVVPYDKTPLAIEACLAPIREAMSADQRARLDDYTAGWRKSFQPRQDPFRGPTPYLSSLLERHSALFRATADAVRDADSSGFFDLSG
;
A
#
# COMPACT_ATOMS: atom_id res chain seq x y z
N MET A 1 -22.50 68.37 -59.39
CA MET A 1 -23.21 67.13 -58.99
C MET A 1 -22.46 66.52 -57.81
N THR A 2 -22.54 67.15 -56.63
CA THR A 2 -21.54 66.94 -55.55
C THR A 2 -22.18 66.95 -54.15
N LYS A 3 -23.37 66.35 -54.02
CA LYS A 3 -24.04 66.12 -52.72
C LYS A 3 -24.33 64.64 -52.42
N ILE A 4 -23.64 63.74 -53.12
CA ILE A 4 -24.03 62.32 -53.12
C ILE A 4 -23.47 61.58 -51.89
N TRP A 5 -22.33 61.98 -51.32
CA TRP A 5 -21.69 61.20 -50.25
C TRP A 5 -22.45 61.19 -48.92
N PRO A 6 -22.91 62.33 -48.36
CA PRO A 6 -23.71 62.31 -47.13
C PRO A 6 -25.00 61.48 -47.30
N GLU A 7 -25.62 61.52 -48.48
CA GLU A 7 -26.79 60.71 -48.82
C GLU A 7 -26.45 59.21 -48.91
N ILE A 8 -25.29 58.84 -49.46
CA ILE A 8 -24.80 57.44 -49.48
C ILE A 8 -24.60 56.91 -48.06
N VAL A 9 -23.92 57.68 -47.21
CA VAL A 9 -23.67 57.29 -45.81
C VAL A 9 -24.99 57.21 -45.04
N ALA A 10 -25.88 58.17 -45.24
CA ALA A 10 -27.23 58.17 -44.68
C ALA A 10 -28.02 56.91 -45.10
N MET A 11 -27.94 56.52 -46.36
CA MET A 11 -28.60 55.31 -46.87
C MET A 11 -28.04 54.02 -46.25
N ASP A 12 -26.71 53.90 -46.10
CA ASP A 12 -26.11 52.72 -45.45
C ASP A 12 -26.48 52.65 -43.96
N LEU A 13 -26.39 53.79 -43.26
CA LEU A 13 -26.77 53.87 -41.85
C LEU A 13 -28.28 53.67 -41.61
N ALA A 14 -29.14 53.99 -42.59
CA ALA A 14 -30.58 53.75 -42.53
C ALA A 14 -30.98 52.27 -42.64
N ALA A 15 -30.07 51.41 -43.12
CA ALA A 15 -30.38 50.00 -43.34
C ALA A 15 -30.69 49.24 -42.03
N ARG A 16 -30.35 49.81 -40.86
CA ARG A 16 -30.53 49.22 -39.53
C ARG A 16 -30.86 50.29 -38.49
N PRO A 17 -31.55 49.94 -37.38
CA PRO A 17 -31.74 50.86 -36.28
C PRO A 17 -30.40 51.19 -35.62
N LEU A 18 -30.00 52.46 -35.65
CA LEU A 18 -28.81 52.95 -34.96
C LEU A 18 -29.08 53.07 -33.45
N GLY A 19 -28.06 52.76 -32.65
CA GLY A 19 -28.06 53.00 -31.22
C GLY A 19 -27.80 54.46 -30.90
N THR A 20 -26.57 54.76 -30.47
CA THR A 20 -26.13 56.12 -30.17
C THR A 20 -25.15 56.63 -31.22
N ILE A 21 -25.34 57.88 -31.67
CA ILE A 21 -24.37 58.63 -32.46
C ILE A 21 -23.57 59.51 -31.51
N LEU A 22 -22.30 59.19 -31.29
CA LEU A 22 -21.37 60.01 -30.54
C LEU A 22 -20.56 60.87 -31.49
N MET A 23 -20.77 62.18 -31.43
CA MET A 23 -20.03 63.17 -32.21
C MET A 23 -19.03 63.88 -31.33
N LEU A 24 -17.76 63.81 -31.70
CA LEU A 24 -16.69 64.47 -30.97
C LEU A 24 -16.16 65.64 -31.80
N GLY A 25 -16.33 66.86 -31.27
CA GLY A 25 -15.86 68.08 -31.91
C GLY A 25 -16.85 68.72 -32.88
N SER A 26 -16.32 69.60 -33.72
CA SER A 26 -17.09 70.52 -34.56
C SER A 26 -17.33 70.06 -36.00
N GLY A 27 -16.73 68.93 -36.40
CA GLY A 27 -16.89 68.35 -37.74
C GLY A 27 -18.17 67.53 -37.89
N GLY A 28 -18.62 67.34 -39.13
CA GLY A 28 -19.73 66.44 -39.46
C GLY A 28 -21.15 67.01 -39.30
N GLU A 29 -21.33 68.32 -39.11
CA GLU A 29 -22.67 68.92 -38.99
C GLU A 29 -23.52 68.75 -40.25
N THR A 30 -22.90 68.90 -41.42
CA THR A 30 -23.54 68.65 -42.72
C THR A 30 -23.99 67.20 -42.86
N LEU A 31 -23.20 66.28 -42.31
CA LEU A 31 -23.52 64.86 -42.31
C LEU A 31 -24.69 64.56 -41.35
N LEU A 32 -24.65 65.05 -40.11
CA LEU A 32 -25.74 64.86 -39.15
C LEU A 32 -27.08 65.34 -39.71
N GLY A 33 -27.10 66.51 -40.38
CA GLY A 33 -28.31 67.04 -41.01
C GLY A 33 -28.86 66.20 -42.17
N SER A 34 -28.06 65.26 -42.69
CA SER A 34 -28.47 64.31 -43.74
C SER A 34 -28.79 62.90 -43.21
N LEU A 35 -28.47 62.59 -41.95
CA LEU A 35 -28.74 61.27 -41.38
C LEU A 35 -30.24 61.10 -41.10
N PRO A 36 -30.85 59.96 -41.45
CA PRO A 36 -32.23 59.67 -41.15
C PRO A 36 -32.33 59.21 -39.70
N LEU A 37 -32.38 60.18 -38.79
CA LEU A 37 -32.53 59.92 -37.36
C LEU A 37 -33.92 59.34 -37.09
N ALA A 38 -33.98 58.05 -36.73
CA ALA A 38 -35.18 57.46 -36.19
C ALA A 38 -35.47 58.06 -34.80
N ALA A 39 -36.73 58.05 -34.37
CA ALA A 39 -37.14 58.57 -33.06
C ALA A 39 -36.42 57.90 -31.86
N THR A 40 -35.81 56.73 -32.08
CA THR A 40 -35.08 55.94 -31.06
C THR A 40 -33.58 56.18 -31.05
N THR A 41 -33.03 56.92 -32.02
CA THR A 41 -31.58 57.16 -32.10
C THR A 41 -31.19 58.29 -31.16
N ARG A 42 -30.28 58.02 -30.23
CA ARG A 42 -29.73 59.03 -29.33
C ARG A 42 -28.52 59.69 -29.99
N VAL A 43 -28.46 61.02 -30.00
CA VAL A 43 -27.30 61.77 -30.48
C VAL A 43 -26.63 62.44 -29.29
N VAL A 44 -25.35 62.17 -29.08
CA VAL A 44 -24.54 62.87 -28.08
C VAL A 44 -23.42 63.62 -28.78
N ARG A 45 -23.32 64.92 -28.55
CA ARG A 45 -22.31 65.78 -29.14
C ARG A 45 -21.44 66.43 -28.07
N ALA A 46 -20.14 66.14 -28.12
CA ALA A 46 -19.13 66.85 -27.34
C ALA A 46 -18.65 68.09 -28.11
N GLU A 47 -19.01 69.28 -27.62
CA GLU A 47 -18.66 70.55 -28.24
C GLU A 47 -17.68 71.34 -27.35
N PRO A 48 -16.41 71.51 -27.78
CA PRO A 48 -15.39 72.16 -26.97
C PRO A 48 -15.57 73.68 -26.86
N ASP A 49 -16.19 74.37 -27.84
CA ASP A 49 -16.35 75.84 -27.75
C ASP A 49 -17.57 76.20 -26.88
N PRO A 50 -17.38 76.87 -25.72
CA PRO A 50 -18.49 77.22 -24.82
C PRO A 50 -19.55 78.11 -25.48
N ARG A 51 -19.18 78.95 -26.47
CA ARG A 51 -20.15 79.80 -27.18
C ARG A 51 -21.05 78.95 -28.07
N ARG A 52 -20.47 77.99 -28.79
CA ARG A 52 -21.19 77.10 -29.70
C ARG A 52 -22.01 76.08 -28.94
N ALA A 53 -21.47 75.49 -27.87
CA ALA A 53 -22.20 74.58 -27.00
C ALA A 53 -23.51 75.21 -26.48
N ARG A 54 -23.45 76.47 -26.03
CA ARG A 54 -24.67 77.21 -25.60
C ARG A 54 -25.67 77.45 -26.73
N ILE A 55 -25.20 77.71 -27.95
CA ILE A 55 -26.08 77.88 -29.12
C ILE A 55 -26.78 76.55 -29.43
N LEU A 56 -26.02 75.46 -29.50
CA LEU A 56 -26.54 74.12 -29.78
C LEU A 56 -27.54 73.65 -28.71
N GLN A 57 -27.22 73.87 -27.42
CA GLN A 57 -28.13 73.55 -26.32
C GLN A 57 -29.48 74.28 -26.44
N ARG A 58 -29.46 75.55 -26.88
CA ARG A 58 -30.71 76.31 -27.12
C ARG A 58 -31.45 75.80 -28.35
N GLN A 59 -30.74 75.43 -29.41
CA GLN A 59 -31.33 74.91 -30.64
C GLN A 59 -32.02 73.55 -30.43
N HIS A 60 -31.49 72.71 -29.53
CA HIS A 60 -32.01 71.37 -29.26
C HIS A 60 -32.75 71.25 -27.92
N VAL A 61 -33.16 72.36 -27.30
CA VAL A 61 -33.82 72.34 -25.98
C VAL A 61 -35.11 71.51 -25.95
N SER A 62 -35.81 71.40 -27.09
CA SER A 62 -37.04 70.63 -27.24
C SER A 62 -36.82 69.20 -27.74
N ASP A 63 -35.59 68.79 -28.02
CA ASP A 63 -35.26 67.49 -28.60
C ASP A 63 -34.48 66.64 -27.59
N SER A 64 -35.20 65.80 -26.84
CA SER A 64 -34.61 64.92 -25.83
C SER A 64 -33.69 63.84 -26.41
N SER A 65 -33.73 63.61 -27.73
CA SER A 65 -32.83 62.66 -28.38
C SER A 65 -31.41 63.20 -28.53
N VAL A 66 -31.22 64.53 -28.44
CA VAL A 66 -29.94 65.21 -28.62
C VAL A 66 -29.41 65.71 -27.28
N THR A 67 -28.23 65.23 -26.90
CA THR A 67 -27.49 65.68 -25.71
C THR A 67 -26.24 66.44 -26.14
N ILE A 68 -26.09 67.67 -25.66
CA ILE A 68 -24.88 68.48 -25.89
C ILE A 68 -24.02 68.46 -24.62
N LEU A 69 -22.85 67.83 -24.71
CA LEU A 69 -21.83 67.83 -23.66
C LEU A 69 -20.88 69.00 -23.91
N PRO A 70 -20.85 70.03 -23.04
CA PRO A 70 -19.98 71.20 -23.18
C PRO A 70 -18.55 70.87 -22.71
N VAL A 71 -17.94 69.86 -23.32
CA VAL A 71 -16.66 69.29 -22.93
C VAL A 71 -15.76 69.13 -24.14
N ALA A 72 -14.47 69.37 -23.93
CA ALA A 72 -13.45 69.06 -24.89
C ALA A 72 -12.96 67.61 -24.74
N VAL A 73 -12.78 66.89 -25.85
CA VAL A 73 -12.14 65.57 -25.80
C VAL A 73 -10.67 65.71 -26.15
N ALA A 74 -9.81 65.22 -25.27
CA ALA A 74 -8.35 65.21 -25.42
C ALA A 74 -7.75 63.92 -24.86
N GLU A 75 -6.44 63.74 -25.01
CA GLU A 75 -5.71 62.58 -24.47
C GLU A 75 -5.76 62.52 -22.93
N THR A 76 -5.61 63.68 -22.28
CA THR A 76 -5.63 63.83 -20.82
C THR A 76 -6.79 64.72 -20.39
N ALA A 77 -7.39 64.44 -19.22
CA ALA A 77 -8.41 65.31 -18.64
C ALA A 77 -7.79 66.53 -17.91
N GLY A 78 -8.54 67.63 -17.84
CA GLY A 78 -8.16 68.86 -17.16
C GLY A 78 -8.24 70.12 -18.03
N PRO A 79 -7.82 71.28 -17.52
CA PRO A 79 -7.91 72.53 -18.27
C PRO A 79 -6.95 72.54 -19.46
N ALA A 80 -7.48 72.90 -20.64
CA ALA A 80 -6.69 73.09 -21.85
C ALA A 80 -7.09 74.38 -22.59
N ARG A 81 -6.17 74.86 -23.44
CA ARG A 81 -6.36 76.08 -24.21
C ARG A 81 -6.82 75.73 -25.63
N LEU A 82 -8.09 76.01 -25.93
CA LEU A 82 -8.67 75.90 -27.26
C LEU A 82 -8.35 77.15 -28.09
N ARG A 83 -7.69 76.97 -29.24
CA ARG A 83 -7.38 78.04 -30.20
C ARG A 83 -8.50 78.12 -31.23
N ARG A 84 -9.15 79.29 -31.33
CA ARG A 84 -10.20 79.56 -32.31
C ARG A 84 -9.61 80.23 -33.53
N PHE A 85 -10.08 79.81 -34.70
CA PHE A 85 -9.68 80.41 -35.97
C PHE A 85 -10.89 81.07 -36.66
N ASN A 86 -10.63 81.82 -37.73
CA ASN A 86 -11.68 82.37 -38.59
C ASN A 86 -12.49 81.28 -39.31
N LEU A 87 -11.93 80.07 -39.46
CA LEU A 87 -12.65 78.86 -39.85
C LEU A 87 -13.03 78.07 -38.59
N SER A 88 -14.33 77.93 -38.32
CA SER A 88 -14.82 77.31 -37.09
C SER A 88 -14.41 75.85 -36.94
N HIS A 89 -14.36 75.09 -38.04
CA HIS A 89 -13.93 73.68 -38.06
C HIS A 89 -12.41 73.51 -37.89
N ALA A 90 -11.62 74.59 -37.98
CA ALA A 90 -10.18 74.56 -37.74
C ALA A 90 -9.79 74.75 -36.27
N THR A 91 -10.78 74.97 -35.38
CA THR A 91 -10.58 75.17 -33.95
C THR A 91 -9.94 73.93 -33.31
N SER A 92 -8.82 74.11 -32.61
CA SER A 92 -7.96 73.00 -32.14
C SER A 92 -7.21 73.34 -30.85
N PHE A 93 -6.73 72.31 -30.14
CA PHE A 93 -5.73 72.46 -29.06
C PHE A 93 -4.31 72.64 -29.60
N ARG A 94 -4.07 72.21 -30.84
CA ARG A 94 -2.75 72.14 -31.47
C ARG A 94 -2.53 73.32 -32.42
N ALA A 95 -1.27 73.67 -32.64
CA ALA A 95 -0.92 74.65 -33.65
C ALA A 95 -1.16 74.08 -35.07
N PRO A 96 -1.74 74.85 -36.01
CA PRO A 96 -1.88 74.39 -37.39
C PRO A 96 -0.49 74.34 -38.05
N THR A 97 -0.18 73.20 -38.67
CA THR A 97 1.07 72.99 -39.43
C THR A 97 0.74 72.88 -40.91
N GLY A 98 0.35 71.69 -41.37
CA GLY A 98 -0.10 71.45 -42.73
C GLY A 98 -1.32 72.30 -43.10
N LEU A 99 -2.23 72.53 -42.16
CA LEU A 99 -3.43 73.32 -42.40
C LEU A 99 -3.11 74.78 -42.77
N ALA A 100 -2.10 75.37 -42.14
CA ALA A 100 -1.67 76.75 -42.45
C ALA A 100 -1.12 76.86 -43.88
N SER A 101 -0.58 75.76 -44.43
CA SER A 101 -0.10 75.71 -45.82
C SER A 101 -1.27 75.62 -46.81
N LEU A 102 -2.33 74.88 -46.45
CA LEU A 102 -3.54 74.74 -47.27
C LEU A 102 -4.41 76.01 -47.25
N PHE A 103 -4.43 76.72 -46.12
CA PHE A 103 -5.22 77.94 -45.93
C PHE A 103 -4.35 79.11 -45.47
N PRO A 104 -3.68 79.82 -46.40
CA PRO A 104 -2.83 80.98 -46.05
C PRO A 104 -3.57 82.12 -45.33
N GLY A 105 -4.90 82.19 -45.48
CA GLY A 105 -5.77 83.15 -44.78
C GLY A 105 -6.27 82.68 -43.41
N LEU A 106 -5.83 81.53 -42.92
CA LEU A 106 -6.18 81.02 -41.60
C LEU A 106 -5.56 81.93 -40.52
N CYS A 107 -6.40 82.54 -39.70
CA CYS A 107 -5.94 83.41 -38.62
C CYS A 107 -6.60 83.05 -37.30
N GLU A 108 -5.83 83.10 -36.22
CA GLU A 108 -6.34 82.87 -34.87
C GLU A 108 -7.20 84.06 -34.47
N THR A 109 -8.48 83.82 -34.18
CA THR A 109 -9.46 84.85 -33.80
C THR A 109 -9.63 84.98 -32.29
N GLY A 110 -9.08 84.03 -31.53
CA GLY A 110 -9.02 84.08 -30.07
C GLY A 110 -8.70 82.74 -29.43
N GLN A 111 -8.71 82.72 -28.10
CA GLN A 111 -8.48 81.51 -27.29
C GLN A 111 -9.57 81.37 -26.23
N ALA A 112 -9.82 80.15 -25.78
CA ALA A 112 -10.66 79.87 -24.62
C ALA A 112 -10.02 78.79 -23.75
N GLU A 113 -10.05 78.96 -22.44
CA GLU A 113 -9.78 77.87 -21.51
C GLU A 113 -11.04 77.02 -21.38
N VAL A 114 -10.87 75.72 -21.56
CA VAL A 114 -11.95 74.73 -21.56
C VAL A 114 -11.52 73.53 -20.73
N GLU A 115 -12.48 72.88 -20.07
CA GLU A 115 -12.24 71.61 -19.41
C GLU A 115 -12.23 70.48 -20.43
N THR A 116 -11.19 69.67 -20.39
CA THR A 116 -11.07 68.46 -21.21
C THR A 116 -11.42 67.23 -20.41
N GLN A 117 -12.01 66.25 -21.08
CA GLN A 117 -12.17 64.89 -20.62
C GLN A 117 -11.44 63.92 -21.56
N THR A 118 -11.03 62.78 -21.02
CA THR A 118 -10.53 61.68 -21.85
C THR A 118 -11.68 61.07 -22.65
N VAL A 119 -11.38 60.53 -23.84
CA VAL A 119 -12.40 59.84 -24.65
C VAL A 119 -13.04 58.66 -23.89
N ALA A 120 -12.29 57.98 -23.02
CA ALA A 120 -12.80 56.89 -22.20
C ALA A 120 -13.88 57.35 -21.22
N ALA A 121 -13.66 58.50 -20.57
CA ALA A 121 -14.64 59.11 -19.66
C ALA A 121 -15.92 59.49 -20.41
N VAL A 122 -15.80 60.10 -21.59
CA VAL A 122 -16.95 60.45 -22.42
C VAL A 122 -17.73 59.21 -22.87
N VAL A 123 -17.06 58.16 -23.36
CA VAL A 123 -17.71 56.91 -23.75
C VAL A 123 -18.42 56.25 -22.57
N GLN A 124 -17.85 56.33 -21.37
CA GLN A 124 -18.46 55.81 -20.15
C GLN A 124 -19.67 56.64 -19.70
N GLU A 125 -19.59 57.98 -19.76
CA GLU A 125 -20.70 58.89 -19.42
C GLU A 125 -21.90 58.71 -20.35
N VAL A 126 -21.62 58.46 -21.64
CA VAL A 126 -22.66 58.24 -22.65
C VAL A 126 -23.40 56.92 -22.45
N ASP A 127 -22.75 55.92 -21.84
CA ASP A 127 -23.26 54.58 -21.62
C ASP A 127 -23.75 53.91 -22.92
N LEU A 128 -22.81 53.68 -23.84
CA LEU A 128 -23.08 53.04 -25.13
C LEU A 128 -23.50 51.58 -24.94
N ASP A 129 -24.67 51.23 -25.47
CA ASP A 129 -25.12 49.84 -25.60
C ASP A 129 -24.16 49.05 -26.50
N ARG A 130 -23.62 47.94 -25.98
CA ARG A 130 -22.61 47.14 -26.67
C ARG A 130 -23.17 46.39 -27.88
N GLU A 131 -24.46 46.08 -27.86
CA GLU A 131 -25.09 45.29 -28.92
C GLU A 131 -25.60 46.17 -30.07
N ALA A 132 -25.85 47.44 -29.81
CA ALA A 132 -26.37 48.37 -30.80
C ALA A 132 -25.33 48.77 -31.87
N ASP A 133 -25.82 49.21 -33.03
CA ASP A 133 -24.99 49.79 -34.09
C ASP A 133 -24.72 51.27 -33.77
N ASN A 134 -23.79 51.53 -32.83
CA ASN A 134 -23.38 52.88 -32.48
C ASN A 134 -22.47 53.48 -33.55
N VAL A 135 -22.52 54.81 -33.68
CA VAL A 135 -21.73 55.57 -34.67
C VAL A 135 -20.82 56.54 -33.94
N LEU A 136 -19.53 56.53 -34.26
CA LEU A 136 -18.56 57.54 -33.83
C LEU A 136 -18.29 58.49 -34.99
N ILE A 137 -18.52 59.79 -34.80
CA ILE A 137 -18.16 60.83 -35.76
C ILE A 137 -17.07 61.69 -35.14
N LEU A 138 -15.91 61.76 -35.80
CA LEU A 138 -14.75 62.51 -35.35
C LEU A 138 -14.59 63.79 -36.17
N GLY A 139 -14.51 64.91 -35.47
CA GLY A 139 -14.19 66.23 -36.00
C GLY A 139 -13.40 67.03 -34.98
N LEU A 140 -12.37 66.39 -34.44
CA LEU A 140 -11.51 66.87 -33.35
C LEU A 140 -10.20 67.36 -33.94
N ALA A 141 -10.20 68.51 -34.62
CA ALA A 141 -9.11 68.93 -35.48
C ALA A 141 -7.73 68.79 -34.81
N GLY A 142 -6.94 67.80 -35.23
CA GLY A 142 -5.59 67.50 -34.74
C GLY A 142 -5.49 66.44 -33.64
N GLU A 143 -6.60 65.97 -33.07
CA GLU A 143 -6.66 64.96 -32.01
C GLU A 143 -7.23 63.61 -32.49
N GLU A 144 -7.62 63.48 -33.76
CA GLU A 144 -8.32 62.29 -34.27
C GLU A 144 -7.53 60.99 -34.04
N LEU A 145 -6.24 60.98 -34.40
CA LEU A 145 -5.40 59.79 -34.23
C LEU A 145 -5.23 59.41 -32.75
N ALA A 146 -4.89 60.37 -31.88
CA ALA A 146 -4.69 60.12 -30.46
C ALA A 146 -5.96 59.55 -29.78
N VAL A 147 -7.13 60.04 -30.19
CA VAL A 147 -8.42 59.52 -29.71
C VAL A 147 -8.69 58.10 -30.20
N ILE A 148 -8.38 57.80 -31.47
CA ILE A 148 -8.53 56.46 -32.04
C ILE A 148 -7.58 55.47 -31.36
N GLU A 149 -6.31 55.83 -31.18
CA GLU A 149 -5.33 55.00 -30.47
C GLU A 149 -5.79 54.69 -29.06
N LYS A 150 -6.24 55.71 -28.32
CA LYS A 150 -6.71 55.51 -26.95
C LYS A 150 -7.96 54.63 -26.87
N LEU A 151 -8.90 54.79 -27.80
CA LEU A 151 -10.09 53.93 -27.88
C LEU A 151 -9.72 52.49 -28.24
N ALA A 152 -8.75 52.29 -29.15
CA ALA A 152 -8.28 50.98 -29.55
C ALA A 152 -7.58 50.26 -28.40
N ASP A 153 -6.66 50.93 -27.71
CA ASP A 153 -5.89 50.38 -26.59
C ASP A 153 -6.78 49.98 -25.41
N LEU A 154 -7.87 50.70 -25.19
CA LEU A 154 -8.85 50.40 -24.15
C LEU A 154 -9.93 49.40 -24.58
N GLY A 155 -9.89 48.90 -25.82
CA GLY A 155 -10.92 48.01 -26.35
C GLY A 155 -12.31 48.66 -26.40
N LEU A 156 -12.37 50.00 -26.50
CA LEU A 156 -13.61 50.76 -26.55
C LEU A 156 -14.06 51.04 -28.00
N LEU A 157 -13.13 50.99 -28.96
CA LEU A 157 -13.45 51.25 -30.36
C LEU A 157 -14.44 50.21 -30.93
N GLN A 158 -14.41 48.97 -30.43
CA GLN A 158 -15.35 47.90 -30.80
C GLN A 158 -16.80 48.17 -30.35
N ARG A 159 -17.04 49.17 -29.49
CA ARG A 159 -18.41 49.60 -29.14
C ARG A 159 -19.11 50.35 -30.27
N PHE A 160 -18.36 50.76 -31.30
CA PHE A 160 -18.90 51.45 -32.47
C PHE A 160 -18.97 50.48 -33.65
N ALA A 161 -20.15 50.38 -34.26
CA ALA A 161 -20.30 49.67 -35.52
C ALA A 161 -19.74 50.49 -36.70
N HIS A 162 -19.82 51.82 -36.58
CA HIS A 162 -19.40 52.75 -37.62
C HIS A 162 -18.48 53.84 -37.06
N VAL A 163 -17.46 54.20 -37.83
CA VAL A 163 -16.58 55.33 -37.57
C VAL A 163 -16.59 56.23 -38.80
N ILE A 164 -16.79 57.53 -38.60
CA ILE A 164 -16.73 58.54 -39.64
C ILE A 164 -15.70 59.57 -39.24
N VAL A 165 -14.65 59.71 -40.04
CA VAL A 165 -13.43 60.44 -39.66
C VAL A 165 -12.82 61.14 -40.88
N PRO A 166 -12.22 62.33 -40.71
CA PRO A 166 -11.38 62.92 -41.74
C PRO A 166 -10.10 62.11 -41.95
N LEU A 167 -9.69 61.95 -43.21
CA LEU A 167 -8.45 61.32 -43.64
C LEU A 167 -7.61 62.34 -44.43
N PRO A 168 -6.94 63.29 -43.74
CA PRO A 168 -6.16 64.31 -44.42
C PRO A 168 -4.97 63.71 -45.17
N SER A 169 -4.55 64.32 -46.27
CA SER A 169 -3.43 63.82 -47.08
C SER A 169 -2.05 64.01 -46.42
N LEU A 170 -1.98 64.89 -45.41
CA LEU A 170 -0.79 65.19 -44.61
C LEU A 170 -1.20 65.65 -43.19
N PRO A 171 -0.29 65.60 -42.18
CA PRO A 171 -0.58 66.10 -40.84
C PRO A 171 -0.96 67.59 -40.83
N LEU A 172 -2.20 67.88 -40.45
CA LEU A 172 -2.74 69.25 -40.51
C LEU A 172 -2.37 70.10 -39.29
N TYR A 173 -2.08 69.45 -38.16
CA TYR A 173 -1.73 70.06 -36.89
C TYR A 173 -0.45 69.44 -36.29
N GLU A 174 0.17 70.15 -35.35
CA GLU A 174 1.35 69.68 -34.63
C GLU A 174 1.09 68.34 -33.91
N GLY A 175 1.91 67.34 -34.22
CA GLY A 175 1.79 65.99 -33.65
C GLY A 175 0.52 65.22 -34.04
N SER A 176 -0.27 65.73 -35.00
CA SER A 176 -1.42 64.98 -35.54
C SER A 176 -0.94 63.92 -36.55
N GLY A 177 -1.71 62.87 -36.72
CA GLY A 177 -1.46 61.88 -37.77
C GLY A 177 -2.06 62.28 -39.12
N ASP A 178 -1.57 61.67 -40.19
CA ASP A 178 -2.22 61.74 -41.50
C ASP A 178 -3.36 60.72 -41.66
N GLY A 179 -4.09 60.81 -42.78
CA GLY A 179 -5.18 59.91 -43.09
C GLY A 179 -4.74 58.46 -43.33
N ARG A 180 -3.48 58.21 -43.66
CA ARG A 180 -2.95 56.85 -43.78
C ARG A 180 -2.78 56.23 -42.39
N GLU A 181 -2.19 56.96 -41.45
CA GLU A 181 -2.00 56.50 -40.06
C GLU A 181 -3.35 56.23 -39.39
N ILE A 182 -4.29 57.17 -39.50
CA ILE A 182 -5.66 57.01 -38.97
C ILE A 182 -6.33 55.76 -39.55
N ARG A 183 -6.28 55.60 -40.88
CA ARG A 183 -6.89 54.44 -41.54
C ARG A 183 -6.25 53.13 -41.11
N THR A 184 -4.91 53.06 -41.09
CA THR A 184 -4.18 51.86 -40.69
C THR A 184 -4.56 51.44 -39.27
N ARG A 185 -4.64 52.40 -38.34
CA ARG A 185 -5.03 52.09 -36.95
C ARG A 185 -6.46 51.55 -36.85
N LEU A 186 -7.40 52.10 -37.60
CA LEU A 186 -8.79 51.60 -37.64
C LEU A 186 -8.86 50.19 -38.27
N GLU A 187 -8.09 49.94 -39.34
CA GLU A 187 -8.03 48.64 -40.02
C GLU A 187 -7.44 47.53 -39.12
N GLU A 188 -6.43 47.85 -38.29
CA GLU A 188 -5.87 46.93 -37.30
C GLU A 188 -6.91 46.45 -36.26
N VAL A 189 -7.87 47.31 -35.90
CA VAL A 189 -8.95 46.99 -34.96
C VAL A 189 -10.14 46.32 -35.67
N GLY A 190 -10.05 46.13 -36.99
CA GLY A 190 -11.04 45.39 -37.78
C GLY A 190 -12.07 46.27 -38.50
N PHE A 191 -11.86 47.57 -38.60
CA PHE A 191 -12.70 48.43 -39.45
C PHE A 191 -12.32 48.32 -40.93
N ARG A 192 -13.31 48.43 -41.81
CA ARG A 192 -13.14 48.48 -43.26
C ARG A 192 -13.76 49.74 -43.81
N VAL A 193 -13.10 50.34 -44.79
CA VAL A 193 -13.64 51.52 -45.49
C VAL A 193 -14.80 51.08 -46.38
N GLU A 194 -15.99 51.61 -46.11
CA GLU A 194 -17.19 51.39 -46.93
C GLU A 194 -17.30 52.46 -48.03
N SER A 195 -17.05 53.72 -47.68
CA SER A 195 -17.11 54.84 -48.63
C SER A 195 -16.19 55.99 -48.23
N ARG A 196 -15.91 56.89 -49.19
CA ARG A 196 -15.12 58.10 -48.99
C ARG A 196 -15.74 59.30 -49.67
N ASP A 197 -15.72 60.45 -48.99
CA ASP A 197 -15.93 61.75 -49.59
C ASP A 197 -14.60 62.29 -50.10
N MET A 198 -14.49 62.46 -51.41
CA MET A 198 -13.31 63.06 -52.05
C MET A 198 -13.65 64.43 -52.66
N SER A 199 -14.76 65.05 -52.25
CA SER A 199 -15.15 66.38 -52.73
C SER A 199 -14.14 67.46 -52.33
N ASP A 200 -13.48 67.28 -51.18
CA ASP A 200 -12.28 67.98 -50.76
C ASP A 200 -11.11 66.96 -50.70
N PRO A 201 -10.14 67.01 -51.62
CA PRO A 201 -9.03 66.07 -51.64
C PRO A 201 -8.02 66.29 -50.50
N ASP A 202 -8.00 67.49 -49.91
CA ASP A 202 -7.09 67.82 -48.82
C ASP A 202 -7.67 67.39 -47.46
N LEU A 203 -9.00 67.35 -47.36
CA LEU A 203 -9.74 66.90 -46.18
C LEU A 203 -10.84 65.89 -46.55
N ALA A 204 -10.43 64.77 -47.13
CA ALA A 204 -11.34 63.68 -47.45
C ALA A 204 -11.98 63.10 -46.17
N PHE A 205 -13.24 62.68 -46.24
CA PHE A 205 -13.88 61.94 -45.14
C PHE A 205 -13.99 60.46 -45.51
N ALA A 206 -13.87 59.58 -44.53
CA ALA A 206 -14.14 58.17 -44.71
C ALA A 206 -15.23 57.70 -43.74
N HIS A 207 -16.08 56.82 -44.24
CA HIS A 207 -16.99 56.02 -43.45
C HIS A 207 -16.44 54.60 -43.40
N LEU A 208 -16.18 54.13 -42.19
CA LEU A 208 -15.67 52.81 -41.91
C LEU A 208 -16.66 52.02 -41.07
N ARG A 209 -16.72 50.71 -41.30
CA ARG A 209 -17.57 49.76 -40.60
C ARG A 209 -16.74 48.64 -39.99
N ILE A 210 -17.03 48.25 -38.75
CA ILE A 210 -16.34 47.13 -38.11
C ILE A 210 -16.81 45.80 -38.71
N ASP A 211 -15.86 44.96 -39.10
CA ASP A 211 -16.13 43.58 -39.47
C ASP A 211 -16.13 42.72 -38.18
N ARG A 212 -17.28 42.70 -37.48
CA ARG A 212 -17.44 41.95 -36.21
C ARG A 212 -17.11 40.47 -36.37
N VAL A 213 -17.37 39.89 -37.55
CA VAL A 213 -17.05 38.48 -37.83
C VAL A 213 -15.54 38.29 -37.89
N GLN A 214 -14.83 39.16 -38.63
CA GLN A 214 -13.37 39.10 -38.71
C GLN A 214 -12.70 39.34 -37.35
N VAL A 215 -13.21 40.28 -36.55
CA VAL A 215 -12.71 40.54 -35.19
C VAL A 215 -12.93 39.32 -34.30
N ALA A 216 -14.13 38.74 -34.29
CA ALA A 216 -14.42 37.53 -33.53
C ALA A 216 -13.53 36.35 -33.93
N LEU A 217 -13.36 36.10 -35.23
CA LEU A 217 -12.49 35.05 -35.75
C LEU A 217 -11.02 35.28 -35.39
N THR A 218 -10.56 36.52 -35.39
CA THR A 218 -9.18 36.87 -35.01
C THR A 218 -8.95 36.60 -33.53
N THR A 219 -9.85 37.05 -32.67
CA THR A 219 -9.81 36.79 -31.22
C THR A 219 -9.87 35.29 -30.92
N GLU A 220 -10.76 34.54 -31.57
CA GLU A 220 -10.88 33.10 -31.39
C GLU A 220 -9.60 32.37 -31.84
N ARG A 221 -9.06 32.73 -33.02
CA ARG A 221 -7.81 32.16 -33.54
C ARG A 221 -6.64 32.41 -32.59
N ASP A 222 -6.52 33.62 -32.05
CA ASP A 222 -5.42 33.96 -31.17
C ASP A 222 -5.56 33.26 -29.81
N GLY A 223 -6.78 33.14 -29.27
CA GLY A 223 -7.06 32.30 -28.09
C GLY A 223 -6.76 30.81 -28.31
N LEU A 224 -7.10 30.26 -29.47
CA LEU A 224 -6.77 28.89 -29.83
C LEU A 224 -5.25 28.67 -29.98
N ARG A 225 -4.50 29.67 -30.44
CA ARG A 225 -3.04 29.61 -30.52
C ARG A 225 -2.40 29.59 -29.14
N GLU A 226 -2.86 30.44 -28.22
CA GLU A 226 -2.38 30.42 -26.83
C GLU A 226 -2.70 29.09 -26.14
N GLU A 227 -3.90 28.54 -26.37
CA GLU A 227 -4.26 27.23 -25.85
C GLU A 227 -3.38 26.11 -26.43
N LEU A 228 -3.11 26.16 -27.74
CA LEU A 228 -2.22 25.20 -28.40
C LEU A 228 -0.80 25.26 -27.83
N GLU A 229 -0.23 26.44 -27.64
CA GLU A 229 1.10 26.62 -27.04
C GLU A 229 1.16 26.11 -25.60
N ARG A 230 0.10 26.35 -24.81
CA ARG A 230 -0.03 25.83 -23.45
C ARG A 230 -0.07 24.31 -23.43
N THR A 231 -0.90 23.70 -24.28
CA THR A 231 -1.01 22.24 -24.39
C THR A 231 0.29 21.60 -24.90
N GLN A 232 0.97 22.23 -25.86
CA GLN A 232 2.29 21.76 -26.34
C GLN A 232 3.34 21.78 -25.23
N SER A 233 3.34 22.84 -24.41
CA SER A 233 4.24 22.92 -23.24
C SER A 233 3.93 21.85 -22.19
N GLU A 234 2.65 21.53 -21.97
CA GLU A 234 2.23 20.46 -21.07
C GLU A 234 2.63 19.07 -21.60
N ILE A 235 2.46 18.81 -22.89
CA ILE A 235 2.90 17.56 -23.54
C ILE A 235 4.42 17.37 -23.36
N ALA A 236 5.22 18.41 -23.61
CA ALA A 236 6.67 18.33 -23.41
C ALA A 236 7.02 17.99 -21.95
N ARG A 237 6.37 18.65 -20.98
CA ARG A 237 6.57 18.36 -19.55
C ARG A 237 6.21 16.92 -19.18
N LEU A 238 5.13 16.39 -19.74
CA LEU A 238 4.71 15.01 -19.50
C LEU A 238 5.66 14.00 -20.15
N GLN A 239 6.20 14.30 -21.34
CA GLN A 239 7.20 13.47 -22.00
C GLN A 239 8.50 13.37 -21.17
N ASP A 240 8.97 14.49 -20.62
CA ASP A 240 10.14 14.51 -19.74
C ASP A 240 9.89 13.70 -18.45
N ALA A 241 8.68 13.83 -17.87
CA ALA A 241 8.30 13.07 -16.67
C ALA A 241 8.23 11.55 -16.94
N VAL A 242 7.73 11.14 -18.11
CA VAL A 242 7.69 9.73 -18.52
C VAL A 242 9.12 9.19 -18.69
N SER A 243 10.00 9.92 -19.38
CA SER A 243 11.40 9.50 -19.56
C SER A 243 12.15 9.37 -18.22
N ALA A 244 11.93 10.29 -17.29
CA ALA A 244 12.49 10.22 -15.94
C ALA A 244 11.97 8.99 -15.17
N ALA A 245 10.67 8.71 -15.26
CA ALA A 245 10.06 7.55 -14.62
C ALA A 245 10.55 6.22 -15.20
N GLU A 246 10.81 6.15 -16.51
CA GLU A 246 11.40 4.97 -17.15
C GLU A 246 12.83 4.72 -16.67
N THR A 247 13.64 5.79 -16.59
CA THR A 247 15.01 5.70 -16.05
C THR A 247 15.01 5.19 -14.61
N GLU A 248 14.10 5.69 -13.77
CA GLU A 248 13.98 5.24 -12.38
C GLU A 248 13.49 3.79 -12.28
N ARG A 249 12.53 3.39 -13.12
CA ARG A 249 12.07 2.00 -13.19
C ARG A 249 13.22 1.04 -13.52
N ASP A 250 14.09 1.42 -14.45
CA ASP A 250 15.21 0.57 -14.86
C ASP A 250 16.29 0.49 -13.77
N ARG A 251 16.56 1.57 -13.03
CA ARG A 251 17.40 1.55 -11.82
C ARG A 251 16.84 0.63 -10.74
N LEU A 252 15.52 0.69 -10.48
CA LEU A 252 14.88 -0.18 -9.49
C LEU A 252 14.94 -1.65 -9.90
N ARG A 253 14.83 -1.96 -11.20
CA ARG A 253 15.01 -3.33 -11.72
C ARG A 253 16.43 -3.85 -11.50
N GLU A 254 17.44 -3.02 -11.74
CA GLU A 254 18.85 -3.39 -11.50
C GLU A 254 19.13 -3.62 -10.01
N ALA A 255 18.63 -2.73 -9.14
CA ALA A 255 18.72 -2.89 -7.70
C ALA A 255 18.01 -4.17 -7.21
N GLN A 256 16.83 -4.47 -7.77
CA GLN A 256 16.09 -5.70 -7.46
C GLN A 256 16.85 -6.95 -7.94
N GLY A 257 17.48 -6.91 -9.12
CA GLY A 257 18.35 -7.99 -9.61
C GLY A 257 19.52 -8.27 -8.66
N THR A 258 20.17 -7.21 -8.17
CA THR A 258 21.29 -7.30 -7.22
C THR A 258 20.82 -7.90 -5.87
N SER A 259 19.68 -7.45 -5.36
CA SER A 259 19.09 -7.97 -4.12
C SER A 259 18.73 -9.46 -4.24
N ASN A 260 18.16 -9.88 -5.38
CA ASN A 260 17.84 -11.28 -5.64
C ASN A 260 19.10 -12.16 -5.70
N ALA A 261 20.19 -11.67 -6.32
CA ALA A 261 21.47 -12.38 -6.34
C ALA A 261 22.04 -12.57 -4.92
N GLU A 262 21.93 -11.54 -4.05
CA GLU A 262 22.37 -11.65 -2.66
C GLU A 262 21.48 -12.61 -1.85
N ILE A 263 20.17 -12.64 -2.09
CA ILE A 263 19.26 -13.63 -1.47
C ILE A 263 19.68 -15.05 -1.85
N GLU A 264 19.99 -15.32 -3.11
CA GLU A 264 20.46 -16.65 -3.54
C GLU A 264 21.82 -17.00 -2.92
N ARG A 265 22.73 -16.02 -2.81
CA ARG A 265 24.00 -16.19 -2.09
C ARG A 265 23.78 -16.56 -0.62
N LEU A 266 22.88 -15.86 0.08
CA LEU A 266 22.56 -16.13 1.48
C LEU A 266 21.88 -17.51 1.66
N LYS A 267 21.05 -17.94 0.71
CA LYS A 267 20.48 -19.30 0.71
C LYS A 267 21.57 -20.36 0.58
N SER A 268 22.50 -20.19 -0.36
CA SER A 268 23.64 -21.09 -0.53
C SER A 268 24.51 -21.15 0.74
N LEU A 269 24.80 -19.99 1.35
CA LEU A 269 25.58 -19.92 2.57
C LEU A 269 24.86 -20.62 3.75
N ARG A 270 23.54 -20.45 3.88
CA ARG A 270 22.74 -21.17 4.88
C ARG A 270 22.81 -22.69 4.69
N ALA A 271 22.73 -23.17 3.45
CA ALA A 271 22.87 -24.59 3.15
C ALA A 271 24.26 -25.12 3.53
N GLN A 272 25.32 -24.36 3.25
CA GLN A 272 26.69 -24.71 3.65
C GLN A 272 26.86 -24.75 5.17
N ILE A 273 26.30 -23.78 5.89
CA ILE A 273 26.33 -23.76 7.36
C ILE A 273 25.57 -24.95 7.95
N ALA A 274 24.42 -25.31 7.38
CA ALA A 274 23.65 -26.47 7.81
C ALA A 274 24.46 -27.77 7.59
N ALA A 275 25.04 -27.97 6.40
CA ALA A 275 25.87 -29.12 6.11
C ALA A 275 27.11 -29.22 7.01
N ALA A 276 27.78 -28.08 7.28
CA ALA A 276 28.91 -28.04 8.20
C ALA A 276 28.52 -28.37 9.65
N ARG A 277 27.32 -27.96 10.07
CA ARG A 277 26.77 -28.31 11.39
C ARG A 277 26.48 -29.79 11.50
N ASP A 278 25.87 -30.38 10.49
CA ASP A 278 25.54 -31.82 10.48
C ASP A 278 26.82 -32.65 10.50
N ALA A 279 27.83 -32.30 9.69
CA ALA A 279 29.14 -32.95 9.70
C ALA A 279 29.85 -32.81 11.06
N ALA A 280 29.77 -31.64 11.71
CA ALA A 280 30.34 -31.44 13.04
C ALA A 280 29.61 -32.27 14.11
N GLN A 281 28.29 -32.46 13.98
CA GLN A 281 27.50 -33.30 14.88
C GLN A 281 27.86 -34.78 14.72
N GLU A 282 28.00 -35.27 13.49
CA GLU A 282 28.46 -36.63 13.21
C GLU A 282 29.86 -36.88 13.79
N ALA A 283 30.81 -35.98 13.51
CA ALA A 283 32.18 -36.07 14.04
C ALA A 283 32.19 -36.08 15.57
N ARG A 284 31.30 -35.30 16.21
CA ARG A 284 31.14 -35.32 17.67
C ARG A 284 30.61 -36.66 18.17
N THR A 285 29.59 -37.23 17.53
CA THR A 285 29.06 -38.54 17.93
C THR A 285 30.09 -39.65 17.76
N GLU A 286 30.89 -39.64 16.69
CA GLU A 286 32.00 -40.58 16.51
C GLU A 286 33.08 -40.40 17.59
N ALA A 287 33.41 -39.16 17.94
CA ALA A 287 34.38 -38.86 18.99
C ALA A 287 33.87 -39.34 20.37
N GLU A 288 32.58 -39.15 20.67
CA GLU A 288 31.94 -39.64 21.90
C GLU A 288 31.94 -41.18 21.95
N GLN A 289 31.67 -41.88 20.85
CA GLN A 289 31.78 -43.34 20.77
C GLN A 289 33.22 -43.85 20.95
N LYS A 290 34.20 -43.19 20.31
CA LYS A 290 35.63 -43.49 20.49
C LYS A 290 36.07 -43.26 21.94
N ALA A 291 35.62 -42.18 22.57
CA ALA A 291 35.92 -41.90 23.97
C ALA A 291 35.30 -42.94 24.91
N ALA A 292 34.06 -43.39 24.64
CA ALA A 292 33.40 -44.44 25.42
C ALA A 292 34.14 -45.79 25.32
N THR A 293 34.51 -46.21 24.10
CA THR A 293 35.29 -47.44 23.89
C THR A 293 36.67 -47.38 24.54
N GLN A 294 37.36 -46.24 24.45
CA GLN A 294 38.62 -46.02 25.17
C GLN A 294 38.43 -46.06 26.69
N ALA A 295 37.34 -45.53 27.22
CA ALA A 295 37.04 -45.58 28.65
C ALA A 295 36.79 -47.03 29.13
N GLU A 296 36.07 -47.84 28.35
CA GLU A 296 35.90 -49.27 28.63
C GLU A 296 37.24 -50.03 28.59
N GLU A 297 38.10 -49.73 27.62
CA GLU A 297 39.42 -50.34 27.51
C GLU A 297 40.33 -49.93 28.68
N ILE A 298 40.31 -48.67 29.09
CA ILE A 298 41.02 -48.18 30.28
C ILE A 298 40.52 -48.91 31.53
N ALA A 299 39.20 -49.05 31.71
CA ALA A 299 38.63 -49.76 32.85
C ALA A 299 39.06 -51.24 32.86
N ARG A 300 39.03 -51.90 31.69
CA ARG A 300 39.49 -53.29 31.54
C ARG A 300 40.98 -53.44 31.85
N LEU A 301 41.81 -52.50 31.41
CA LEU A 301 43.23 -52.48 31.71
C LEU A 301 43.49 -52.23 33.20
N GLN A 302 42.71 -51.36 33.85
CA GLN A 302 42.79 -51.13 35.31
C GLN A 302 42.42 -52.41 36.08
N ASP A 303 41.36 -53.11 35.69
CA ASP A 303 40.98 -54.39 36.28
C ASP A 303 42.08 -55.43 36.09
N ALA A 304 42.64 -55.54 34.89
CA ALA A 304 43.75 -56.46 34.59
C ALA A 304 45.02 -56.14 35.40
N VAL A 305 45.35 -54.86 35.57
CA VAL A 305 46.46 -54.42 36.42
C VAL A 305 46.20 -54.81 37.87
N SER A 306 45.00 -54.56 38.40
CA SER A 306 44.65 -54.93 39.78
C SER A 306 44.72 -56.44 40.03
N ALA A 307 44.29 -57.25 39.04
CA ALA A 307 44.38 -58.70 39.09
C ALA A 307 45.83 -59.19 39.04
N ALA A 308 46.66 -58.57 38.19
CA ALA A 308 48.09 -58.88 38.09
C ALA A 308 48.84 -58.49 39.37
N GLU A 309 48.48 -57.38 40.02
CA GLU A 309 49.04 -56.98 41.31
C GLU A 309 48.66 -57.96 42.43
N ALA A 310 47.38 -58.38 42.49
CA ALA A 310 46.94 -59.40 43.43
C ALA A 310 47.66 -60.74 43.22
N GLU A 311 47.88 -61.15 41.97
CA GLU A 311 48.62 -62.36 41.64
C GLU A 311 50.11 -62.24 41.97
N ARG A 312 50.73 -61.09 41.71
CA ARG A 312 52.11 -60.81 42.12
C ARG A 312 52.27 -60.89 43.64
N ASP A 313 51.30 -60.36 44.39
CA ASP A 313 51.35 -60.37 45.85
C ASP A 313 51.14 -61.80 46.41
N ARG A 314 50.25 -62.60 45.81
CA ARG A 314 50.14 -64.05 46.09
C ARG A 314 51.43 -64.80 45.79
N LEU A 315 52.07 -64.52 44.65
CA LEU A 315 53.35 -65.13 44.29
C LEU A 315 54.46 -64.73 45.26
N ARG A 316 54.48 -63.48 45.74
CA ARG A 316 55.42 -63.04 46.78
C ARG A 316 55.18 -63.75 48.11
N GLU A 317 53.93 -63.95 48.51
CA GLU A 317 53.58 -64.69 49.72
C GLU A 317 53.95 -66.19 49.60
N ALA A 318 53.66 -66.81 48.44
CA ALA A 318 54.09 -68.17 48.12
C ALA A 318 55.62 -68.30 48.08
N GLN A 319 56.32 -67.29 47.57
CA GLN A 319 57.79 -67.26 47.56
C GLN A 319 58.35 -67.03 48.96
N GLY A 320 57.70 -66.22 49.79
CA GLY A 320 58.03 -66.03 51.20
C GLY A 320 57.90 -67.33 52.02
N THR A 321 56.80 -68.06 51.82
CA THR A 321 56.59 -69.38 52.45
C THR A 321 57.56 -70.43 51.93
N SER A 322 57.85 -70.46 50.63
CA SER A 322 58.86 -71.36 50.05
C SER A 322 60.28 -71.04 50.57
N ASN A 323 60.65 -69.76 50.71
CA ASN A 323 61.91 -69.35 51.30
C ASN A 323 62.00 -69.73 52.79
N ALA A 324 60.91 -69.59 53.55
CA ALA A 324 60.84 -70.05 54.94
C ALA A 324 61.01 -71.57 55.03
N GLU A 325 60.43 -72.33 54.10
CA GLU A 325 60.59 -73.78 54.00
C GLU A 325 62.03 -74.16 53.60
N ILE A 326 62.67 -73.42 52.70
CA ILE A 326 64.08 -73.60 52.35
C ILE A 326 64.98 -73.35 53.56
N GLU A 327 64.75 -72.29 54.35
CA GLU A 327 65.50 -72.04 55.58
C GLU A 327 65.24 -73.10 56.65
N ARG A 328 64.00 -73.60 56.76
CA ARG A 328 63.65 -74.74 57.61
C ARG A 328 64.41 -76.00 57.18
N LEU A 329 64.49 -76.28 55.87
CA LEU A 329 65.23 -77.42 55.32
C LEU A 329 66.75 -77.27 55.48
N LYS A 330 67.30 -76.04 55.40
CA LYS A 330 68.71 -75.77 55.73
C LYS A 330 68.99 -76.02 57.20
N SER A 331 68.12 -75.54 58.09
CA SER A 331 68.20 -75.81 59.54
C SER A 331 68.11 -77.30 59.83
N LEU A 332 67.19 -78.02 59.17
CA LEU A 332 67.05 -79.46 59.30
C LEU A 332 68.28 -80.21 58.78
N ARG A 333 68.87 -79.78 57.66
CA ARG A 333 70.14 -80.33 57.15
C ARG A 333 71.30 -80.09 58.12
N ALA A 334 71.38 -78.91 58.74
CA ALA A 334 72.38 -78.63 59.76
C ALA A 334 72.19 -79.52 61.00
N GLN A 335 70.94 -79.74 61.43
CA GLN A 335 70.61 -80.66 62.53
C GLN A 335 70.94 -82.11 62.18
N ILE A 336 70.67 -82.56 60.94
CA ILE A 336 71.02 -83.91 60.48
C ILE A 336 72.54 -84.08 60.38
N ALA A 337 73.27 -83.05 59.92
CA ALA A 337 74.73 -83.07 59.91
C ALA A 337 75.29 -83.16 61.35
N ALA A 338 74.79 -82.34 62.27
CA ALA A 338 75.17 -82.39 63.67
C ALA A 338 74.82 -83.73 64.34
N ALA A 339 73.64 -84.31 64.03
CA ALA A 339 73.25 -85.63 64.52
C ALA A 339 74.10 -86.75 63.93
N ARG A 340 74.55 -86.61 62.68
CA ARG A 340 75.47 -87.55 62.03
C ARG A 340 76.86 -87.48 62.64
N ASP A 341 77.37 -86.30 62.92
CA ASP A 341 78.66 -86.10 63.58
C ASP A 341 78.62 -86.66 65.01
N ALA A 342 77.54 -86.40 65.77
CA ALA A 342 77.31 -86.98 67.09
C ALA A 342 77.18 -88.52 67.07
N ALA A 343 76.52 -89.07 66.04
CA ALA A 343 76.41 -90.52 65.86
C ALA A 343 77.75 -91.16 65.44
N GLN A 344 78.59 -90.44 64.70
CA GLN A 344 79.94 -90.87 64.33
C GLN A 344 80.86 -90.89 65.56
N GLU A 345 80.78 -89.87 66.42
CA GLU A 345 81.48 -89.79 67.71
C GLU A 345 81.05 -90.94 68.64
N ALA A 346 79.73 -91.17 68.78
CA ALA A 346 79.19 -92.27 69.57
C ALA A 346 79.60 -93.65 69.01
N ARG A 347 79.76 -93.78 67.70
CA ARG A 347 80.24 -95.01 67.06
C ARG A 347 81.72 -95.24 67.33
N THR A 348 82.56 -94.22 67.31
CA THR A 348 83.98 -94.34 67.69
C THR A 348 84.17 -94.66 69.17
N GLU A 349 83.32 -94.11 70.06
CA GLU A 349 83.30 -94.50 71.48
C GLU A 349 82.80 -95.93 71.69
N ALA A 350 81.82 -96.39 70.92
CA ALA A 350 81.31 -97.75 70.96
C ALA A 350 82.33 -98.78 70.41
N GLU A 351 83.08 -98.43 69.35
CA GLU A 351 84.15 -99.25 68.79
C GLU A 351 85.35 -99.35 69.76
N GLN A 352 85.68 -98.29 70.50
CA GLN A 352 86.67 -98.34 71.58
C GLN A 352 86.20 -99.19 72.77
N LYS A 353 84.93 -99.11 73.16
CA LYS A 353 84.34 -99.96 74.22
C LYS A 353 84.25 -101.43 73.83
N ALA A 354 83.93 -101.73 72.57
CA ALA A 354 83.90 -103.09 72.03
C ALA A 354 85.29 -103.74 71.94
N ALA A 355 86.34 -102.96 71.66
CA ALA A 355 87.73 -103.43 71.68
C ALA A 355 88.21 -103.79 73.10
N THR A 356 87.85 -102.99 74.12
CA THR A 356 88.14 -103.31 75.54
C THR A 356 87.33 -104.50 76.07
N GLN A 357 86.09 -104.72 75.58
CA GLN A 357 85.27 -105.86 75.96
C GLN A 357 85.69 -107.16 75.26
N ALA A 358 86.32 -107.09 74.08
CA ALA A 358 86.88 -108.25 73.39
C ALA A 358 88.14 -108.82 74.08
N GLU A 359 88.97 -107.96 74.70
CA GLU A 359 90.11 -108.40 75.54
C GLU A 359 89.65 -109.01 76.88
N GLU A 360 88.53 -108.55 77.44
CA GLU A 360 87.95 -109.07 78.68
C GLU A 360 87.24 -110.42 78.48
N ILE A 361 86.62 -110.65 77.32
CA ILE A 361 86.02 -111.94 76.94
C ILE A 361 87.09 -113.01 76.67
N ALA A 362 88.24 -112.65 76.08
CA ALA A 362 89.37 -113.57 75.91
C ALA A 362 89.99 -113.99 77.26
N ARG A 363 90.10 -113.06 78.23
CA ARG A 363 90.55 -113.37 79.60
C ARG A 363 89.58 -114.23 80.40
N LEU A 364 88.27 -114.13 80.14
CA LEU A 364 87.25 -114.94 80.80
C LEU A 364 87.10 -116.33 80.17
N GLN A 365 87.43 -116.50 78.88
CA GLN A 365 87.47 -117.83 78.24
C GLN A 365 88.64 -118.70 78.72
N ASP A 366 89.81 -118.10 79.03
CA ASP A 366 90.92 -118.82 79.68
C ASP A 366 90.67 -119.16 81.16
N ALA A 367 89.76 -118.44 81.84
CA ALA A 367 89.37 -118.70 83.23
C ALA A 367 88.26 -119.76 83.38
N VAL A 368 87.45 -119.99 82.34
CA VAL A 368 86.36 -120.99 82.34
C VAL A 368 86.89 -122.41 82.10
N SER A 369 87.94 -122.58 81.29
CA SER A 369 88.61 -123.89 81.08
C SER A 369 89.30 -124.43 82.34
N ALA A 370 89.67 -123.55 83.30
CA ALA A 370 90.25 -123.93 84.59
C ALA A 370 89.21 -124.21 85.69
N SER A 371 87.94 -123.84 85.48
CA SER A 371 86.84 -124.02 86.43
C SER A 371 86.06 -125.33 86.22
N GLU A 372 86.04 -125.84 84.98
CA GLU A 372 85.36 -127.08 84.62
C GLU A 372 86.05 -128.35 85.17
N GLN A 373 87.37 -128.31 85.43
CA GLN A 373 88.09 -129.39 86.14
C GLN A 373 87.81 -129.45 87.64
N LYS A 374 87.15 -128.44 88.23
CA LYS A 374 86.74 -128.43 89.65
C LYS A 374 85.25 -128.70 89.86
N ARG A 375 84.48 -128.88 88.78
CA ARG A 375 83.04 -129.16 88.82
C ARG A 375 82.70 -130.66 88.92
N GLU A 376 83.70 -131.54 88.91
CA GLU A 376 83.53 -132.99 89.04
C GLU A 376 83.61 -133.50 90.50
N ALA A 377 83.88 -132.62 91.48
CA ALA A 377 84.05 -133.00 92.89
C ALA A 377 82.97 -132.49 93.87
N ALA A 378 81.95 -131.74 93.45
CA ALA A 378 80.96 -131.17 94.38
C ALA A 378 79.51 -131.34 93.90
N GLN A 379 79.24 -132.49 93.29
CA GLN A 379 77.90 -133.03 93.06
C GLN A 379 77.33 -133.58 94.38
N LYS A 380 76.89 -132.67 95.27
CA LYS A 380 75.98 -132.93 96.40
C LYS A 380 75.61 -131.59 97.03
N ILE A 381 74.32 -131.39 97.32
CA ILE A 381 73.65 -130.23 97.95
C ILE A 381 73.01 -129.31 96.89
N VAL A 382 71.78 -129.60 96.47
CA VAL A 382 70.50 -129.15 97.11
C VAL A 382 70.23 -127.68 96.72
N VAL A 383 69.36 -127.40 95.74
CA VAL A 383 67.88 -127.35 95.81
C VAL A 383 67.38 -125.93 96.05
N ALA A 384 66.27 -125.60 95.37
CA ALA A 384 65.31 -124.52 95.63
C ALA A 384 65.78 -123.10 95.22
N THR A 385 65.02 -122.28 94.50
CA THR A 385 63.57 -122.26 94.26
C THR A 385 63.21 -121.10 93.32
N GLN A 386 62.12 -121.29 92.57
CA GLN A 386 60.98 -120.38 92.34
C GLN A 386 61.26 -119.00 91.70
N GLU A 387 60.82 -118.73 90.45
CA GLU A 387 59.43 -118.45 90.00
C GLU A 387 58.77 -117.20 90.61
N GLU A 388 57.97 -116.56 89.75
CA GLU A 388 56.94 -115.55 90.02
C GLU A 388 57.36 -114.08 90.20
N LYS A 389 56.94 -113.22 89.25
CA LYS A 389 56.22 -111.95 89.54
C LYS A 389 55.78 -111.20 88.27
N ASP A 390 54.75 -111.72 87.61
CA ASP A 390 53.45 -111.05 87.40
C ASP A 390 53.30 -109.49 87.37
N ARG A 391 52.60 -109.02 86.32
CA ARG A 391 51.33 -108.24 86.31
C ARG A 391 51.24 -106.68 86.40
N ILE A 392 50.49 -106.14 85.40
CA ILE A 392 49.35 -105.17 85.46
C ILE A 392 49.61 -103.64 85.60
N GLY A 393 48.86 -102.83 84.82
CA GLY A 393 48.50 -101.45 85.18
C GLY A 393 47.66 -100.68 84.14
N THR A 394 46.54 -100.10 84.58
CA THR A 394 45.43 -99.43 83.83
C THR A 394 45.23 -97.95 84.24
N LEU A 395 44.54 -97.18 83.36
CA LEU A 395 43.57 -96.07 83.62
C LEU A 395 43.99 -94.63 83.99
N SER A 396 43.34 -93.65 83.32
CA SER A 396 42.65 -92.40 83.81
C SER A 396 42.69 -91.27 82.74
N ASP A 397 41.59 -90.96 82.01
CA ASP A 397 40.60 -89.86 82.21
C ASP A 397 41.18 -88.43 82.05
N THR A 398 40.63 -87.40 81.35
CA THR A 398 39.22 -86.97 81.17
C THR A 398 39.12 -85.75 80.20
N TYR A 399 37.92 -85.53 79.65
CA TYR A 399 37.15 -84.26 79.47
C TYR A 399 36.49 -84.01 78.10
N ARG A 400 35.19 -83.68 78.17
CA ARG A 400 34.17 -83.81 77.12
C ARG A 400 33.64 -82.45 76.61
N HIS A 401 33.17 -82.57 75.38
CA HIS A 401 32.16 -81.83 74.62
C HIS A 401 30.85 -81.42 75.36
N ALA A 402 30.30 -80.23 75.06
CA ALA A 402 28.89 -79.84 75.28
C ALA A 402 28.52 -78.54 74.46
N ILE A 403 27.52 -78.56 73.54
CA ILE A 403 26.16 -77.91 73.60
C ILE A 403 25.96 -76.85 72.46
N ARG A 404 24.81 -76.55 71.81
CA ARG A 404 23.44 -77.12 71.61
C ARG A 404 22.51 -76.09 70.87
N LEU A 405 21.69 -76.56 69.90
CA LEU A 405 20.33 -76.18 69.37
C LEU A 405 19.72 -74.73 69.36
N GLU A 406 19.17 -74.37 68.18
CA GLU A 406 17.78 -74.03 67.74
C GLU A 406 16.64 -73.48 68.67
N LEU A 407 15.85 -72.53 68.10
CA LEU A 407 14.40 -72.18 68.25
C LEU A 407 13.91 -71.04 69.21
N MET A 408 13.31 -69.96 68.64
CA MET A 408 11.87 -69.57 68.75
C MET A 408 11.54 -68.08 68.42
N ARG A 409 10.27 -67.86 68.00
CA ARG A 409 9.57 -66.67 67.44
C ARG A 409 9.34 -65.48 68.42
N THR A 410 9.12 -64.25 67.91
CA THR A 410 7.85 -63.45 67.97
C THR A 410 7.97 -61.94 67.62
N SER A 411 6.85 -61.39 67.11
CA SER A 411 6.34 -60.00 67.20
C SER A 411 6.90 -58.82 66.36
N GLY A 412 5.97 -58.02 65.79
CA GLY A 412 6.20 -56.59 65.51
C GLY A 412 5.50 -56.03 64.26
N ARG A 413 4.71 -54.96 64.41
CA ARG A 413 3.83 -54.32 63.39
C ARG A 413 4.50 -53.17 62.62
N ALA A 414 3.93 -52.88 61.44
CA ALA A 414 3.71 -51.57 60.79
C ALA A 414 4.89 -50.75 60.25
N SER A 415 4.96 -50.61 58.92
CA SER A 415 4.70 -49.36 58.16
C SER A 415 4.72 -49.69 56.64
N GLU A 416 3.62 -49.39 55.95
CA GLU A 416 3.49 -48.34 54.92
C GLU A 416 3.96 -48.69 53.49
N ARG A 417 2.93 -48.86 52.65
CA ARG A 417 2.77 -48.38 51.27
C ARG A 417 3.98 -48.44 50.31
N ALA A 418 3.85 -49.33 49.33
CA ALA A 418 3.81 -48.93 47.91
C ALA A 418 3.20 -50.10 47.11
N ARG A 419 1.98 -49.92 46.61
CA ARG A 419 1.38 -50.80 45.60
C ARG A 419 1.49 -50.14 44.22
N PRO A 420 1.52 -50.96 43.17
CA PRO A 420 1.85 -50.57 41.81
C PRO A 420 0.61 -50.12 41.00
N LEU A 421 0.92 -49.62 39.81
CA LEU A 421 0.06 -49.16 38.73
C LEU A 421 -1.10 -50.11 38.36
N SER A 422 -2.22 -49.51 37.94
CA SER A 422 -3.21 -50.12 37.06
C SER A 422 -4.03 -49.04 36.31
N PRO A 423 -4.50 -49.34 35.09
CA PRO A 423 -4.58 -48.44 33.94
C PRO A 423 -6.02 -47.99 33.64
N ALA A 424 -6.48 -46.92 34.30
CA ALA A 424 -7.87 -46.47 34.16
C ALA A 424 -8.09 -44.94 34.31
N VAL A 425 -7.08 -44.09 34.08
CA VAL A 425 -7.23 -42.62 34.14
C VAL A 425 -6.67 -41.86 32.92
N LEU A 426 -5.90 -42.50 32.04
CA LEU A 426 -5.37 -41.87 30.82
C LEU A 426 -6.27 -42.12 29.59
N ARG A 427 -7.58 -41.86 29.72
CA ARG A 427 -8.51 -41.99 28.58
C ARG A 427 -9.55 -40.87 28.47
N TRP A 428 -9.35 -39.74 29.16
CA TRP A 428 -10.31 -38.63 29.09
C TRP A 428 -9.70 -37.21 29.20
N LEU A 429 -8.37 -37.08 29.16
CA LEU A 429 -7.67 -35.78 29.12
C LEU A 429 -6.51 -35.74 28.09
N GLU A 430 -6.60 -36.56 27.03
CA GLU A 430 -5.73 -36.48 25.83
C GLU A 430 -6.51 -35.96 24.59
N ALA A 431 -7.63 -35.27 24.82
CA ALA A 431 -8.54 -34.78 23.76
C ALA A 431 -8.40 -33.27 23.46
N LEU A 432 -7.31 -32.60 23.87
CA LEU A 432 -7.05 -31.21 23.52
C LEU A 432 -5.61 -30.92 23.06
N ASP A 433 -4.83 -31.95 22.75
CA ASP A 433 -3.54 -31.76 22.08
C ASP A 433 -3.23 -32.95 21.16
N SER A 434 -3.77 -32.88 19.93
CA SER A 434 -3.19 -33.64 18.83
C SER A 434 -3.51 -32.95 17.49
N PRO A 435 -2.51 -32.38 16.80
CA PRO A 435 -2.65 -31.98 15.41
C PRO A 435 -2.42 -33.22 14.54
N THR A 436 -3.49 -33.93 14.18
CA THR A 436 -3.44 -34.87 13.04
C THR A 436 -4.81 -35.02 12.39
N SER A 437 -5.12 -34.13 11.45
CA SER A 437 -5.75 -34.58 10.21
C SER A 437 -4.98 -33.96 9.05
N ALA A 438 -4.20 -34.82 8.40
CA ALA A 438 -3.57 -34.55 7.14
C ALA A 438 -4.65 -34.40 6.08
N LEU A 439 -4.94 -33.16 5.69
CA LEU A 439 -5.32 -32.83 4.33
C LEU A 439 -4.08 -32.19 3.69
N THR A 440 -3.47 -32.96 2.81
CA THR A 440 -2.46 -32.53 1.86
C THR A 440 -3.03 -31.40 1.00
N SER A 441 -2.80 -30.15 1.39
CA SER A 441 -2.73 -29.03 0.45
C SER A 441 -1.29 -28.53 0.39
N GLN A 442 -0.63 -28.89 -0.71
CA GLN A 442 0.62 -28.29 -1.09
C GLN A 442 0.37 -26.81 -1.41
N SER A 443 1.15 -25.95 -0.73
CA SER A 443 1.63 -24.64 -1.17
C SER A 443 0.62 -23.68 -1.83
N LEU A 444 0.11 -22.74 -1.02
CA LEU A 444 0.07 -21.29 -1.28
C LEU A 444 -0.12 -20.61 0.10
N GLY A 445 0.74 -19.67 0.46
CA GLY A 445 0.98 -19.22 1.85
C GLY A 445 -0.28 -18.92 2.68
N ALA A 446 -0.52 -19.73 3.72
CA ALA A 446 -1.60 -19.53 4.68
C ALA A 446 -1.45 -18.18 5.40
N ARG A 447 -2.52 -17.37 5.38
CA ARG A 447 -2.59 -16.06 6.03
C ARG A 447 -2.73 -16.25 7.54
N THR A 448 -1.73 -15.87 8.33
CA THR A 448 -1.77 -16.00 9.80
C THR A 448 -2.53 -14.84 10.44
N PHE A 449 -3.62 -15.13 11.16
CA PHE A 449 -4.23 -14.20 12.11
C PHE A 449 -3.19 -13.83 13.18
N ASN A 450 -2.97 -12.54 13.43
CA ASN A 450 -1.99 -12.09 14.41
C ASN A 450 -2.72 -11.45 15.60
N LEU A 451 -2.84 -12.23 16.68
CA LEU A 451 -3.53 -11.84 17.90
C LEU A 451 -2.92 -10.58 18.56
N GLU A 452 -1.60 -10.40 18.47
CA GLU A 452 -0.93 -9.23 19.06
C GLU A 452 -1.24 -7.95 18.27
N VAL A 453 -1.23 -8.02 16.94
CA VAL A 453 -1.66 -6.92 16.07
C VAL A 453 -3.13 -6.60 16.31
N TYR A 454 -3.98 -7.62 16.48
CA TYR A 454 -5.39 -7.45 16.82
C TYR A 454 -5.58 -6.76 18.17
N ARG A 455 -4.82 -7.15 19.21
CA ARG A 455 -4.90 -6.51 20.53
C ARG A 455 -4.47 -5.04 20.49
N LYS A 456 -3.34 -4.74 19.84
CA LYS A 456 -2.85 -3.36 19.67
C LYS A 456 -3.82 -2.50 18.84
N ALA A 457 -4.40 -3.10 17.80
CA ALA A 457 -5.44 -2.46 17.00
C ALA A 457 -6.65 -2.11 17.87
N THR A 458 -7.11 -3.05 18.68
CA THR A 458 -8.23 -2.90 19.62
C THR A 458 -8.01 -1.77 20.62
N GLU A 459 -6.84 -1.75 21.27
CA GLU A 459 -6.46 -0.73 22.26
C GLU A 459 -6.49 0.67 21.61
N ASN A 460 -5.85 0.84 20.45
CA ASN A 460 -5.78 2.14 19.77
C ASN A 460 -7.13 2.61 19.19
N ALA A 461 -7.99 1.71 18.70
CA ALA A 461 -9.29 2.11 18.17
C ALA A 461 -10.28 2.48 19.28
N ALA A 462 -10.15 1.93 20.48
CA ALA A 462 -10.99 2.32 21.60
C ALA A 462 -10.75 3.78 22.00
N ASP A 463 -9.51 4.24 22.00
CA ASP A 463 -9.12 5.61 22.39
C ASP A 463 -9.60 6.70 21.40
N HIS A 464 -10.00 6.31 20.19
CA HIS A 464 -10.38 7.22 19.12
C HIS A 464 -11.72 6.89 18.47
N ALA A 465 -12.52 6.00 19.06
CA ALA A 465 -13.77 5.51 18.48
C ALA A 465 -14.83 6.60 18.24
N ASP A 466 -14.69 7.76 18.89
CA ASP A 466 -15.54 8.95 18.75
C ASP A 466 -15.18 9.82 17.53
N ARG A 467 -14.00 9.62 16.92
CA ARG A 467 -13.51 10.42 15.78
C ARG A 467 -13.11 9.56 14.60
N HIS A 468 -12.61 8.36 14.83
CA HIS A 468 -12.08 7.49 13.79
C HIS A 468 -12.92 6.21 13.69
N ILE A 469 -13.33 5.89 12.46
CA ILE A 469 -13.96 4.61 12.15
C ILE A 469 -13.08 3.81 11.22
N VAL A 470 -12.92 2.54 11.55
CA VAL A 470 -12.39 1.53 10.63
C VAL A 470 -13.56 0.65 10.18
N LEU A 471 -13.71 0.49 8.86
CA LEU A 471 -14.66 -0.42 8.24
C LEU A 471 -13.91 -1.66 7.74
N ASP A 472 -14.15 -2.82 8.35
CA ASP A 472 -13.75 -4.11 7.81
C ASP A 472 -14.86 -4.61 6.88
N VAL A 473 -14.66 -4.46 5.57
CA VAL A 473 -15.69 -4.75 4.57
C VAL A 473 -15.41 -6.09 3.91
N LYS A 474 -16.26 -7.08 4.23
CA LYS A 474 -16.33 -8.36 3.54
C LYS A 474 -17.40 -8.24 2.46
N SER A 475 -17.09 -8.58 1.23
CA SER A 475 -18.03 -8.34 0.14
C SER A 475 -17.99 -9.42 -0.91
N ILE A 476 -19.16 -9.86 -1.35
CA ILE A 476 -19.25 -10.61 -2.60
C ILE A 476 -18.83 -9.68 -3.75
N PRO A 477 -18.08 -10.15 -4.78
CA PRO A 477 -17.81 -9.33 -5.95
C PRO A 477 -19.11 -8.73 -6.50
N ARG A 478 -19.06 -7.44 -6.86
CA ARG A 478 -20.20 -6.69 -7.46
C ARG A 478 -21.37 -6.43 -6.49
N SER A 479 -21.17 -6.48 -5.18
CA SER A 479 -22.15 -6.11 -4.14
C SER A 479 -22.05 -4.66 -3.63
N GLY A 480 -21.54 -3.72 -4.45
CA GLY A 480 -21.63 -2.28 -4.15
C GLY A 480 -20.42 -1.66 -3.44
N LEU A 481 -19.37 -2.42 -3.21
CA LEU A 481 -18.13 -1.94 -2.61
C LEU A 481 -17.55 -0.69 -3.29
N HIS A 482 -17.50 -0.63 -4.64
CA HIS A 482 -16.94 0.54 -5.34
C HIS A 482 -17.82 1.78 -5.24
N TYR A 483 -19.14 1.60 -5.15
CA TYR A 483 -20.04 2.72 -4.84
C TYR A 483 -19.70 3.25 -3.45
N MET A 484 -19.63 2.37 -2.44
CA MET A 484 -19.29 2.74 -1.07
C MET A 484 -17.92 3.43 -0.96
N LYS A 485 -16.87 2.87 -1.59
CA LYS A 485 -15.53 3.49 -1.69
C LYS A 485 -15.60 4.90 -2.24
N ARG A 486 -16.32 5.11 -3.34
CA ARG A 486 -16.42 6.42 -4.01
C ARG A 486 -17.14 7.44 -3.14
N GLN A 487 -18.23 7.05 -2.49
CA GLN A 487 -18.97 7.95 -1.59
C GLN A 487 -18.11 8.33 -0.40
N PHE A 488 -17.44 7.37 0.25
CA PHE A 488 -16.54 7.69 1.36
C PHE A 488 -15.35 8.56 0.96
N ALA A 489 -14.75 8.32 -0.21
CA ALA A 489 -13.71 9.19 -0.76
C ALA A 489 -14.22 10.61 -1.00
N HIS A 490 -15.45 10.78 -1.49
CA HIS A 490 -16.06 12.09 -1.65
C HIS A 490 -16.34 12.77 -0.30
N LEU A 491 -16.91 12.04 0.66
CA LEU A 491 -17.31 12.56 1.97
C LEU A 491 -16.10 12.98 2.83
N PHE A 492 -15.02 12.20 2.81
CA PHE A 492 -13.86 12.40 3.70
C PHE A 492 -12.61 12.92 2.99
N GLN A 493 -12.55 12.92 1.66
CA GLN A 493 -11.41 13.42 0.88
C GLN A 493 -10.06 12.84 1.35
N ASP A 494 -9.11 13.68 1.75
CA ASP A 494 -7.79 13.32 2.27
C ASP A 494 -7.84 12.59 3.64
N ARG A 495 -8.99 12.65 4.32
CA ARG A 495 -9.28 11.91 5.57
C ARG A 495 -9.87 10.53 5.32
N PHE A 496 -10.01 10.11 4.06
CA PHE A 496 -10.37 8.75 3.68
C PHE A 496 -9.14 7.95 3.30
N SER A 497 -9.00 6.75 3.87
CA SER A 497 -8.02 5.77 3.39
C SER A 497 -8.70 4.47 3.01
N PHE A 498 -8.27 3.91 1.89
CA PHE A 498 -8.76 2.64 1.38
C PHE A 498 -7.61 1.66 1.23
N CYS A 499 -7.83 0.41 1.61
CA CYS A 499 -6.84 -0.65 1.45
C CYS A 499 -7.48 -1.83 0.70
N GLU A 500 -6.94 -2.15 -0.47
CA GLU A 500 -7.48 -3.20 -1.34
C GLU A 500 -6.96 -4.61 -1.08
N TRP A 501 -6.06 -4.83 -0.11
CA TRP A 501 -5.59 -6.13 0.42
C TRP A 501 -4.92 -7.12 -0.55
N TYR A 502 -5.28 -7.13 -1.83
CA TYR A 502 -4.91 -8.18 -2.76
C TYR A 502 -3.65 -7.86 -3.57
N GLN A 503 -3.39 -6.59 -3.89
CA GLN A 503 -2.36 -6.25 -4.88
C GLN A 503 -1.66 -4.89 -4.71
N GLU A 504 -1.97 -4.10 -3.69
CA GLU A 504 -1.25 -2.83 -3.48
C GLU A 504 0.20 -3.11 -3.04
N PRO A 505 1.21 -2.58 -3.75
CA PRO A 505 2.59 -2.59 -3.28
C PRO A 505 2.67 -2.02 -1.86
N GLY A 506 3.29 -2.74 -0.92
CA GLY A 506 3.36 -2.34 0.49
C GLY A 506 2.20 -2.81 1.37
N CYS A 507 1.22 -3.55 0.85
CA CYS A 507 0.18 -4.16 1.68
C CYS A 507 0.77 -5.15 2.70
N CYS A 508 0.41 -5.00 3.98
CA CYS A 508 0.92 -5.86 5.05
C CYS A 508 0.37 -7.30 5.02
N LYS A 509 -0.73 -7.55 4.29
CA LYS A 509 -1.43 -8.85 4.17
C LYS A 509 -1.76 -9.54 5.51
N ARG A 510 -1.92 -8.77 6.61
CA ARG A 510 -2.23 -9.27 7.97
C ARG A 510 -3.62 -8.88 8.42
N MET A 511 -4.40 -9.80 9.01
CA MET A 511 -5.73 -9.56 9.63
C MET A 511 -5.63 -9.46 11.16
N PRO A 512 -6.05 -8.33 11.77
CA PRO A 512 -6.41 -7.05 11.15
C PRO A 512 -5.19 -6.31 10.57
N CYS A 513 -5.43 -5.33 9.70
CA CYS A 513 -4.38 -4.58 8.99
C CYS A 513 -3.38 -3.94 9.98
N ALA A 514 -2.08 -4.12 9.76
CA ALA A 514 -1.04 -3.57 10.65
C ALA A 514 -1.01 -2.03 10.72
N PHE A 515 -1.60 -1.34 9.73
CA PHE A 515 -1.69 0.12 9.67
C PHE A 515 -2.94 0.68 10.37
N PHE A 516 -3.51 -0.08 11.31
CA PHE A 516 -4.74 0.22 12.02
C PHE A 516 -4.81 1.62 12.69
N PRO A 517 -3.71 2.30 13.09
CA PRO A 517 -3.82 3.62 13.73
C PRO A 517 -3.19 4.82 12.97
N HIS A 518 -2.84 4.70 11.68
CA HIS A 518 -1.93 5.69 11.04
C HIS A 518 -2.53 7.03 10.56
N SER A 519 -3.69 7.48 11.04
CA SER A 519 -4.21 8.83 10.74
C SER A 519 -4.43 9.65 12.01
N ALA A 520 -3.35 9.97 12.72
CA ALA A 520 -3.36 10.81 13.92
C ALA A 520 -3.38 12.31 13.57
N GLY A 521 -4.44 12.77 12.91
CA GLY A 521 -4.73 14.21 12.81
C GLY A 521 -6.05 14.52 13.51
N ASP A 522 -6.25 15.78 13.89
CA ASP A 522 -7.49 16.20 14.53
C ASP A 522 -8.72 16.02 13.60
N GLY A 523 -9.86 15.65 14.19
CA GLY A 523 -11.15 15.54 13.51
C GLY A 523 -11.46 14.16 12.90
N ALA A 524 -12.68 14.00 12.36
CA ALA A 524 -13.14 12.70 11.90
C ALA A 524 -12.33 12.13 10.72
N ALA A 525 -12.08 10.83 10.76
CA ALA A 525 -11.39 10.09 9.70
C ALA A 525 -12.02 8.71 9.49
N LEU A 526 -11.91 8.20 8.27
CA LEU A 526 -12.47 6.92 7.89
C LEU A 526 -11.44 6.06 7.15
N ARG A 527 -11.25 4.83 7.63
CA ARG A 527 -10.45 3.82 6.94
C ARG A 527 -11.33 2.66 6.52
N MET A 528 -11.24 2.23 5.28
CA MET A 528 -11.98 1.08 4.76
C MET A 528 -11.03 -0.01 4.28
N LEU A 529 -11.18 -1.21 4.84
CA LEU A 529 -10.43 -2.41 4.51
C LEU A 529 -11.34 -3.30 3.66
N LYS A 530 -10.91 -3.66 2.45
CA LYS A 530 -11.66 -4.54 1.55
C LYS A 530 -11.17 -5.97 1.64
N SER A 531 -12.09 -6.93 1.69
CA SER A 531 -11.85 -8.31 1.30
C SER A 531 -13.04 -8.91 0.55
N HIS A 532 -12.76 -9.66 -0.50
CA HIS A 532 -13.73 -10.55 -1.16
C HIS A 532 -13.66 -11.99 -0.62
N ASP A 533 -12.63 -12.31 0.17
CA ASP A 533 -12.43 -13.63 0.75
C ASP A 533 -12.58 -14.76 -0.28
N PHE A 534 -12.00 -14.60 -1.48
CA PHE A 534 -12.17 -15.53 -2.60
C PHE A 534 -11.86 -16.99 -2.23
N ASP A 535 -10.87 -17.20 -1.36
CA ASP A 535 -10.43 -18.53 -0.90
C ASP A 535 -11.14 -18.98 0.39
N LEU A 536 -12.11 -18.21 0.88
CA LEU A 536 -12.79 -18.41 2.17
C LEU A 536 -11.81 -18.62 3.35
N SER A 537 -10.64 -17.99 3.29
CA SER A 537 -9.53 -18.16 4.25
C SER A 537 -9.37 -17.02 5.25
N ASP A 538 -10.09 -15.92 5.08
CA ASP A 538 -10.05 -14.80 6.04
C ASP A 538 -10.54 -15.24 7.43
N PRO A 539 -9.83 -14.95 8.54
CA PRO A 539 -10.34 -15.27 9.87
C PRO A 539 -11.63 -14.50 10.19
N VAL A 540 -12.58 -15.19 10.82
CA VAL A 540 -13.70 -14.55 11.53
C VAL A 540 -13.19 -14.19 12.93
N TYR A 541 -13.21 -12.91 13.27
CA TYR A 541 -12.72 -12.40 14.56
C TYR A 541 -13.68 -11.35 15.13
N PRO A 542 -13.75 -11.17 16.47
CA PRO A 542 -14.63 -10.20 17.09
C PRO A 542 -14.36 -8.76 16.61
N VAL A 543 -15.39 -7.92 16.61
CA VAL A 543 -15.25 -6.50 16.25
C VAL A 543 -15.10 -5.68 17.54
N THR A 544 -14.19 -4.71 17.56
CA THR A 544 -13.89 -3.90 18.74
C THR A 544 -14.46 -2.49 18.63
N PRO A 545 -14.53 -1.69 19.72
CA PRO A 545 -14.88 -0.27 19.62
C PRO A 545 -14.02 0.44 18.56
N GLY A 546 -14.63 1.33 17.78
CA GLY A 546 -13.97 2.02 16.64
C GLY A 546 -13.87 1.20 15.35
N LEU A 547 -14.07 -0.13 15.40
CA LEU A 547 -14.20 -1.00 14.23
C LEU A 547 -15.68 -1.30 13.99
N GLN A 548 -16.08 -1.31 12.73
CA GLN A 548 -17.36 -1.86 12.27
C GLN A 548 -17.08 -2.85 11.15
N ARG A 549 -17.81 -3.96 11.12
CA ARG A 549 -17.72 -4.92 10.00
C ARG A 549 -18.96 -4.78 9.12
N LEU A 550 -18.73 -4.60 7.82
CA LEU A 550 -19.81 -4.59 6.84
C LEU A 550 -19.68 -5.84 5.98
N ILE A 551 -20.77 -6.60 5.85
CA ILE A 551 -20.83 -7.73 4.95
C ILE A 551 -21.77 -7.38 3.80
N LEU A 552 -21.18 -6.99 2.67
CA LEU A 552 -21.93 -6.52 1.51
C LEU A 552 -22.42 -7.70 0.67
N VAL A 553 -23.73 -7.83 0.60
CA VAL A 553 -24.42 -8.91 -0.12
C VAL A 553 -25.26 -8.35 -1.26
N ARG A 554 -25.56 -9.21 -2.22
CA ARG A 554 -26.42 -8.89 -3.35
C ARG A 554 -27.12 -10.15 -3.79
N ASP A 555 -28.33 -9.99 -4.33
CA ASP A 555 -29.07 -11.08 -4.94
C ASP A 555 -28.14 -11.92 -5.87
N PRO A 556 -28.06 -13.25 -5.66
CA PRO A 556 -27.14 -14.12 -6.40
C PRO A 556 -27.28 -14.01 -7.91
N LEU A 557 -28.49 -13.82 -8.44
CA LEU A 557 -28.73 -13.73 -9.88
C LEU A 557 -28.01 -12.53 -10.49
N TYR A 558 -28.03 -11.38 -9.81
CA TYR A 558 -27.29 -10.20 -10.24
C TYR A 558 -25.77 -10.35 -10.12
N VAL A 559 -25.31 -11.06 -9.09
CA VAL A 559 -23.88 -11.36 -8.92
C VAL A 559 -23.39 -12.25 -10.04
N LEU A 560 -24.05 -13.39 -10.26
CA LEU A 560 -23.69 -14.38 -11.27
C LEU A 560 -23.63 -13.75 -12.66
N THR A 561 -24.68 -13.04 -13.06
CA THR A 561 -24.74 -12.39 -14.39
C THR A 561 -23.70 -11.29 -14.55
N SER A 562 -23.45 -10.48 -13.51
CA SER A 562 -22.40 -9.46 -13.57
C SER A 562 -20.99 -10.05 -13.57
N HIS A 563 -20.77 -11.16 -12.86
CA HIS A 563 -19.47 -11.81 -12.80
C HIS A 563 -19.18 -12.57 -14.09
N TRP A 564 -20.20 -13.15 -14.73
CA TRP A 564 -20.06 -13.77 -16.04
C TRP A 564 -19.53 -12.80 -17.10
N VAL A 565 -20.04 -11.57 -17.15
CA VAL A 565 -19.52 -10.55 -18.09
C VAL A 565 -18.03 -10.27 -17.84
N LEU A 566 -17.59 -10.24 -16.59
CA LEU A 566 -16.16 -10.10 -16.26
C LEU A 566 -15.34 -11.35 -16.63
N HIS A 567 -15.93 -12.54 -16.44
CA HIS A 567 -15.33 -13.81 -16.86
C HIS A 567 -15.12 -13.84 -18.39
N LEU A 568 -16.09 -13.36 -19.17
CA LEU A 568 -15.96 -13.23 -20.63
C LEU A 568 -14.81 -12.29 -21.01
N LEU A 569 -14.66 -11.15 -20.34
CA LEU A 569 -13.52 -10.26 -20.55
C LEU A 569 -12.19 -10.96 -20.23
N ALA A 570 -12.13 -11.74 -19.14
CA ALA A 570 -10.93 -12.48 -18.76
C ALA A 570 -10.55 -13.57 -19.76
N LYS A 571 -11.55 -14.31 -20.27
CA LYS A 571 -11.37 -15.35 -21.31
C LYS A 571 -10.91 -14.77 -22.64
N ASN A 572 -11.28 -13.53 -22.93
CA ASN A 572 -10.92 -12.81 -24.16
C ASN A 572 -9.78 -11.81 -23.95
N LYS A 573 -8.94 -11.99 -22.92
CA LYS A 573 -7.85 -11.05 -22.59
C LYS A 573 -6.84 -10.83 -23.71
N GLU A 574 -6.66 -11.82 -24.60
CA GLU A 574 -5.76 -11.70 -25.75
C GLU A 574 -6.30 -10.72 -26.80
N ILE A 575 -7.61 -10.71 -27.03
CA ILE A 575 -8.29 -9.73 -27.90
C ILE A 575 -8.16 -8.33 -27.31
N LEU A 576 -8.35 -8.22 -25.99
CA LEU A 576 -8.18 -6.95 -25.28
C LEU A 576 -6.73 -6.45 -25.41
N ALA A 577 -5.74 -7.31 -25.19
CA ALA A 577 -4.33 -6.97 -25.29
C ALA A 577 -3.91 -6.56 -26.71
N ALA A 578 -4.45 -7.23 -27.75
CA ALA A 578 -4.23 -6.85 -29.15
C ALA A 578 -4.77 -5.45 -29.51
N ASN A 579 -5.66 -4.91 -28.67
CA ASN A 579 -6.23 -3.57 -28.79
C ASN A 579 -5.74 -2.62 -27.68
N ASP A 580 -4.56 -2.90 -27.10
CA ASP A 580 -3.92 -2.11 -26.05
C ASP A 580 -4.76 -1.95 -24.76
N ILE A 581 -5.64 -2.90 -24.49
CA ILE A 581 -6.43 -2.97 -23.26
C ILE A 581 -5.90 -4.11 -22.38
N ARG A 582 -5.16 -3.75 -21.34
CA ARG A 582 -4.73 -4.71 -20.30
C ARG A 582 -5.91 -5.07 -19.41
N PHE A 583 -6.18 -6.36 -19.22
CA PHE A 583 -7.28 -6.86 -18.39
C PHE A 583 -7.15 -6.37 -16.93
N GLU A 584 -5.92 -6.27 -16.43
CA GLU A 584 -5.60 -5.72 -15.11
C GLU A 584 -6.14 -4.30 -14.96
N LYS A 585 -6.08 -3.48 -16.01
CA LYS A 585 -6.60 -2.10 -16.00
C LYS A 585 -8.12 -2.08 -15.79
N ILE A 586 -8.82 -3.04 -16.39
CA ILE A 586 -10.26 -3.21 -16.20
C ILE A 586 -10.57 -3.59 -14.75
N VAL A 587 -9.83 -4.56 -14.20
CA VAL A 587 -10.03 -5.08 -12.84
C VAL A 587 -9.64 -4.07 -11.76
N TYR A 588 -8.64 -3.21 -12.00
CA TYR A 588 -8.15 -2.26 -11.00
C TYR A 588 -8.74 -0.87 -11.15
N LEU A 589 -8.63 -0.26 -12.32
CA LEU A 589 -8.94 1.16 -12.50
C LEU A 589 -10.41 1.43 -12.80
N HIS A 590 -11.14 0.44 -13.33
CA HIS A 590 -12.57 0.56 -13.64
C HIS A 590 -12.92 1.79 -14.50
N GLU A 591 -12.01 2.21 -15.38
CA GLU A 591 -12.21 3.37 -16.25
C GLU A 591 -13.41 3.13 -17.18
N PRO A 592 -14.48 3.96 -17.14
CA PRO A 592 -15.68 3.73 -17.93
C PRO A 592 -15.42 3.65 -19.44
N ALA A 593 -14.50 4.46 -19.96
CA ALA A 593 -14.13 4.45 -21.38
C ALA A 593 -13.43 3.14 -21.78
N VAL A 594 -12.50 2.64 -20.95
CA VAL A 594 -11.80 1.36 -21.17
C VAL A 594 -12.78 0.20 -21.13
N LEU A 595 -13.68 0.19 -20.15
CA LEU A 595 -14.74 -0.82 -20.04
C LEU A 595 -15.66 -0.80 -21.25
N SER A 596 -16.12 0.37 -21.67
CA SER A 596 -16.99 0.51 -22.85
C SER A 596 -16.32 0.00 -24.11
N ARG A 597 -15.03 0.30 -24.32
CA ARG A 597 -14.27 -0.21 -25.46
C ARG A 597 -14.06 -1.72 -25.36
N ALA A 598 -13.76 -2.24 -24.18
CA ALA A 598 -13.59 -3.67 -23.96
C ALA A 598 -14.88 -4.45 -24.26
N TYR A 599 -16.05 -3.92 -23.90
CA TYR A 599 -17.33 -4.54 -24.27
C TYR A 599 -17.59 -4.50 -25.78
N ALA A 600 -17.28 -3.40 -26.46
CA ALA A 600 -17.40 -3.32 -27.91
C ALA A 600 -16.52 -4.39 -28.61
N LEU A 601 -15.31 -4.63 -28.11
CA LEU A 601 -14.44 -5.69 -28.64
C LEU A 601 -15.01 -7.10 -28.41
N LEU A 602 -15.71 -7.32 -27.30
CA LEU A 602 -16.42 -8.60 -27.10
C LEU A 602 -17.55 -8.76 -28.13
N ASP A 603 -18.30 -7.71 -28.41
CA ASP A 603 -19.37 -7.75 -29.42
C ASP A 603 -18.83 -8.08 -30.82
N GLU A 604 -17.64 -7.60 -31.15
CA GLU A 604 -17.00 -7.78 -32.46
C GLU A 604 -16.37 -9.17 -32.63
N ALA A 605 -15.68 -9.67 -31.60
CA ALA A 605 -14.73 -10.78 -31.78
C ALA A 605 -14.68 -11.80 -30.63
N ALA A 606 -15.58 -11.73 -29.63
CA ALA A 606 -15.48 -12.64 -28.48
C ALA A 606 -15.57 -14.11 -28.87
N VAL A 607 -14.66 -14.90 -28.29
CA VAL A 607 -14.83 -16.34 -28.16
C VAL A 607 -15.88 -16.57 -27.08
N ILE A 608 -17.03 -17.09 -27.49
CA ILE A 608 -18.15 -17.37 -26.60
C ILE A 608 -18.02 -18.80 -26.05
N PRO A 609 -17.94 -18.97 -24.72
CA PRO A 609 -17.96 -20.29 -24.11
C PRO A 609 -19.26 -21.03 -24.45
N ASP A 610 -19.18 -22.33 -24.63
CA ASP A 610 -20.34 -23.18 -24.82
C ASP A 610 -21.15 -23.34 -23.51
N ALA A 611 -22.27 -24.05 -23.59
CA ALA A 611 -23.16 -24.25 -22.45
C ALA A 611 -22.49 -25.05 -21.30
N GLU A 612 -21.55 -25.94 -21.61
CA GLU A 612 -20.81 -26.71 -20.61
C GLU A 612 -19.87 -25.81 -19.82
N ALA A 613 -19.12 -24.94 -20.51
CA ALA A 613 -18.27 -23.95 -19.88
C ALA A 613 -19.05 -22.94 -19.01
N VAL A 614 -20.24 -22.54 -19.45
CA VAL A 614 -21.17 -21.71 -18.64
C VAL A 614 -21.57 -22.46 -17.37
N ALA A 615 -21.95 -23.75 -17.48
CA ALA A 615 -22.36 -24.56 -16.34
C ALA A 615 -21.22 -24.77 -15.34
N MET A 616 -20.00 -25.02 -15.82
CA MET A 616 -18.81 -25.13 -14.96
C MET A 616 -18.57 -23.83 -14.17
N PHE A 617 -18.59 -22.68 -14.85
CA PHE A 617 -18.46 -21.38 -14.19
C PHE A 617 -19.53 -21.18 -13.12
N LEU A 618 -20.80 -21.49 -13.44
CA LEU A 618 -21.90 -21.33 -12.49
C LEU A 618 -21.76 -22.25 -11.27
N SER A 619 -21.26 -23.48 -11.46
CA SER A 619 -20.97 -24.40 -10.36
C SER A 619 -19.91 -23.85 -9.41
N GLU A 620 -18.80 -23.33 -9.95
CA GLU A 620 -17.74 -22.70 -9.14
C GLU A 620 -18.28 -21.49 -8.37
N GLN A 621 -19.11 -20.66 -9.03
CA GLN A 621 -19.71 -19.50 -8.37
C GLN A 621 -20.71 -19.88 -7.29
N GLN A 622 -21.50 -20.94 -7.50
CA GLN A 622 -22.41 -21.45 -6.49
C GLN A 622 -21.66 -21.88 -5.24
N GLU A 623 -20.60 -22.68 -5.39
CA GLU A 623 -19.77 -23.14 -4.28
C GLU A 623 -19.19 -21.97 -3.48
N TYR A 624 -18.63 -20.97 -4.18
CA TYR A 624 -18.10 -19.77 -3.55
C TYR A 624 -19.19 -18.97 -2.81
N LEU A 625 -20.33 -18.69 -3.45
CA LEU A 625 -21.39 -17.86 -2.85
C LEU A 625 -22.01 -18.53 -1.62
N THR A 626 -22.31 -19.82 -1.70
CA THR A 626 -22.82 -20.59 -0.56
C THR A 626 -21.77 -20.67 0.57
N GLY A 627 -20.50 -20.90 0.22
CA GLY A 627 -19.41 -20.91 1.19
C GLY A 627 -19.21 -19.57 1.88
N PHE A 628 -19.28 -18.47 1.13
CA PHE A 628 -19.19 -17.11 1.65
C PHE A 628 -20.34 -16.79 2.60
N ALA A 629 -21.59 -17.06 2.20
CA ALA A 629 -22.78 -16.84 3.03
C ALA A 629 -22.68 -17.64 4.34
N ARG A 630 -22.45 -18.95 4.26
CA ARG A 630 -22.30 -19.81 5.44
C ARG A 630 -21.23 -19.30 6.42
N LYS A 631 -20.08 -18.86 5.91
CA LYS A 631 -18.99 -18.37 6.76
C LYS A 631 -19.32 -17.04 7.41
N TRP A 632 -19.79 -16.07 6.64
CA TRP A 632 -19.98 -14.71 7.11
C TRP A 632 -21.32 -14.48 7.82
N ALA A 633 -22.30 -15.38 7.65
CA ALA A 633 -23.50 -15.43 8.47
C ALA A 633 -23.20 -15.58 9.96
N VAL A 634 -22.25 -16.45 10.32
CA VAL A 634 -21.80 -16.60 11.72
C VAL A 634 -21.24 -15.29 12.27
N ALA A 635 -20.57 -14.50 11.43
CA ALA A 635 -20.04 -13.20 11.84
C ALA A 635 -21.13 -12.14 12.01
N ALA A 636 -22.28 -12.27 11.33
CA ALA A 636 -23.37 -11.30 11.38
C ALA A 636 -24.01 -11.18 12.77
N GLU A 637 -23.91 -12.22 13.59
CA GLU A 637 -24.39 -12.21 14.98
C GLU A 637 -23.46 -11.43 15.92
N MET A 638 -22.25 -11.07 15.47
CA MET A 638 -21.29 -10.33 16.29
C MET A 638 -21.69 -8.85 16.42
N PRO A 639 -21.48 -8.21 17.58
CA PRO A 639 -21.71 -6.79 17.76
C PRO A 639 -20.99 -5.94 16.70
N ARG A 640 -21.63 -4.87 16.22
CA ARG A 640 -21.07 -3.95 15.20
C ARG A 640 -20.74 -4.62 13.87
N THR A 641 -21.34 -5.78 13.59
CA THR A 641 -21.34 -6.39 12.27
C THR A 641 -22.69 -6.16 11.61
N TYR A 642 -22.68 -5.72 10.36
CA TYR A 642 -23.88 -5.37 9.61
C TYR A 642 -23.87 -6.10 8.27
N VAL A 643 -24.91 -6.88 8.01
CA VAL A 643 -25.17 -7.41 6.66
C VAL A 643 -25.86 -6.31 5.87
N VAL A 644 -25.29 -5.94 4.73
CA VAL A 644 -25.73 -4.80 3.92
C VAL A 644 -26.16 -5.30 2.55
N PRO A 645 -27.47 -5.42 2.31
CA PRO A 645 -27.99 -5.65 0.97
C PRO A 645 -27.59 -4.52 0.00
N TYR A 646 -27.34 -4.87 -1.25
CA TYR A 646 -26.87 -3.93 -2.27
C TYR A 646 -27.74 -2.67 -2.39
N ASP A 647 -29.07 -2.83 -2.37
CA ASP A 647 -30.04 -1.74 -2.45
C ASP A 647 -30.06 -0.85 -1.20
N LYS A 648 -29.62 -1.38 -0.04
CA LYS A 648 -29.46 -0.65 1.22
C LYS A 648 -28.06 -0.06 1.41
N THR A 649 -27.14 -0.27 0.46
CA THR A 649 -25.78 0.30 0.52
C THR A 649 -25.79 1.80 0.86
N PRO A 650 -26.67 2.64 0.27
CA PRO A 650 -26.67 4.04 0.59
C PRO A 650 -27.03 4.38 2.03
N LEU A 651 -27.97 3.64 2.63
CA LEU A 651 -28.39 3.79 4.02
C LEU A 651 -27.31 3.30 4.98
N ALA A 652 -26.61 2.22 4.63
CA ALA A 652 -25.50 1.71 5.43
C ALA A 652 -24.38 2.73 5.56
N ILE A 653 -24.10 3.50 4.50
CA ILE A 653 -23.10 4.59 4.54
C ILE A 653 -23.46 5.62 5.62
N GLU A 654 -24.71 6.06 5.66
CA GLU A 654 -25.19 7.00 6.68
C GLU A 654 -25.11 6.39 8.10
N ALA A 655 -25.60 5.16 8.25
CA ALA A 655 -25.60 4.46 9.54
C ALA A 655 -24.18 4.24 10.10
N CYS A 656 -23.21 3.92 9.23
CA CYS A 656 -21.82 3.73 9.63
C CYS A 656 -21.20 5.01 10.17
N LEU A 657 -21.58 6.18 9.63
CA LEU A 657 -21.00 7.48 9.98
C LEU A 657 -21.68 8.17 11.16
N ALA A 658 -22.89 7.74 11.53
CA ALA A 658 -23.63 8.31 12.65
C ALA A 658 -22.81 8.42 13.96
N PRO A 659 -21.98 7.43 14.37
CA PRO A 659 -21.21 7.52 15.62
C PRO A 659 -20.14 8.61 15.65
N ILE A 660 -19.64 9.08 14.49
CA ILE A 660 -18.58 10.11 14.40
C ILE A 660 -19.09 11.44 13.85
N ARG A 661 -20.40 11.58 13.62
CA ARG A 661 -20.99 12.76 12.99
C ARG A 661 -20.67 14.07 13.73
N GLU A 662 -20.62 14.02 15.06
CA GLU A 662 -20.25 15.18 15.89
C GLU A 662 -18.77 15.56 15.73
N ALA A 663 -17.89 14.58 15.51
CA ALA A 663 -16.47 14.79 15.29
C ALA A 663 -16.13 15.21 13.85
N MET A 664 -17.07 15.14 12.91
CA MET A 664 -16.89 15.59 11.53
C MET A 664 -16.70 17.11 11.48
N SER A 665 -15.94 17.59 10.49
CA SER A 665 -15.89 19.02 10.20
C SER A 665 -17.25 19.52 9.67
N ALA A 666 -17.47 20.83 9.65
CA ALA A 666 -18.68 21.42 9.07
C ALA A 666 -18.85 21.04 7.59
N ASP A 667 -17.75 21.03 6.83
CA ASP A 667 -17.72 20.63 5.42
C ASP A 667 -18.03 19.14 5.22
N GLN A 668 -17.44 18.25 6.03
CA GLN A 668 -17.78 16.82 6.00
C GLN A 668 -19.26 16.57 6.32
N ARG A 669 -19.83 17.28 7.31
CA ARG A 669 -21.27 17.19 7.64
C ARG A 669 -22.14 17.68 6.49
N ALA A 670 -21.80 18.81 5.88
CA ALA A 670 -22.53 19.35 4.73
C ALA A 670 -22.54 18.34 3.56
N ARG A 671 -21.39 17.73 3.24
CA ARG A 671 -21.32 16.66 2.23
C ARG A 671 -22.16 15.44 2.58
N LEU A 672 -22.18 15.04 3.86
CA LEU A 672 -23.01 13.93 4.32
C LEU A 672 -24.51 14.27 4.19
N ASP A 673 -24.90 15.49 4.50
CA ASP A 673 -26.29 15.96 4.36
C ASP A 673 -26.73 16.03 2.91
N ASP A 674 -25.88 16.57 2.03
CA ASP A 674 -26.10 16.58 0.57
C ASP A 674 -26.22 15.16 0.01
N TYR A 675 -25.35 14.25 0.46
CA TYR A 675 -25.42 12.84 0.13
C TYR A 675 -26.75 12.22 0.58
N THR A 676 -27.15 12.41 1.85
CA THR A 676 -28.40 11.89 2.41
C THR A 676 -29.62 12.40 1.65
N ALA A 677 -29.62 13.68 1.24
CA ALA A 677 -30.69 14.27 0.45
C ALA A 677 -30.71 13.80 -1.02
N GLY A 678 -29.54 13.50 -1.60
CA GLY A 678 -29.38 13.26 -3.04
C GLY A 678 -29.29 11.79 -3.47
N TRP A 679 -28.92 10.87 -2.57
CA TRP A 679 -28.47 9.53 -2.99
C TRP A 679 -29.54 8.73 -3.74
N ARG A 680 -30.82 8.93 -3.43
CA ARG A 680 -31.93 8.23 -4.12
C ARG A 680 -31.96 8.54 -5.62
N LYS A 681 -31.47 9.71 -6.03
CA LYS A 681 -31.37 10.09 -7.45
C LYS A 681 -30.13 9.46 -8.09
N SER A 682 -28.99 9.45 -7.38
CA SER A 682 -27.70 9.00 -7.92
C SER A 682 -27.48 7.50 -7.87
N PHE A 683 -28.11 6.78 -6.93
CA PHE A 683 -28.00 5.35 -6.80
C PHE A 683 -29.11 4.65 -7.58
N GLN A 684 -28.79 4.24 -8.81
CA GLN A 684 -29.69 3.53 -9.70
C GLN A 684 -29.23 2.07 -9.82
N PRO A 685 -29.76 1.14 -8.99
CA PRO A 685 -29.43 -0.26 -9.14
C PRO A 685 -29.93 -0.79 -10.49
N ARG A 686 -29.20 -1.74 -11.06
CA ARG A 686 -29.62 -2.46 -12.27
C ARG A 686 -30.96 -3.13 -12.00
N GLN A 687 -31.95 -2.88 -12.84
CA GLN A 687 -33.33 -3.38 -12.68
C GLN A 687 -33.56 -4.75 -13.31
N ASP A 688 -32.70 -5.14 -14.27
CA ASP A 688 -32.79 -6.41 -14.98
C ASP A 688 -31.44 -7.14 -14.93
N PRO A 689 -31.36 -8.34 -14.33
CA PRO A 689 -30.12 -9.10 -14.24
C PRO A 689 -29.64 -9.66 -15.60
N PHE A 690 -30.43 -9.62 -16.66
CA PHE A 690 -30.03 -10.09 -18.00
C PHE A 690 -29.66 -8.95 -18.96
N ARG A 691 -30.00 -7.70 -18.65
CA ARG A 691 -29.58 -6.51 -19.43
C ARG A 691 -28.09 -6.18 -19.27
N GLY A 692 -27.25 -6.68 -20.16
CA GLY A 692 -25.81 -6.41 -20.18
C GLY A 692 -25.44 -4.98 -20.60
N PRO A 693 -24.14 -4.63 -20.62
CA PRO A 693 -23.67 -3.31 -21.04
C PRO A 693 -23.82 -3.08 -22.55
N THR A 694 -23.97 -4.16 -23.34
CA THR A 694 -24.25 -4.11 -24.78
C THR A 694 -25.45 -5.01 -25.13
N PRO A 695 -26.12 -4.79 -26.27
CA PRO A 695 -27.19 -5.68 -26.74
C PRO A 695 -26.72 -7.13 -26.92
N TYR A 696 -25.50 -7.32 -27.44
CA TYR A 696 -24.92 -8.65 -27.64
C TYR A 696 -24.72 -9.40 -26.32
N LEU A 697 -24.10 -8.76 -25.32
CA LEU A 697 -23.93 -9.36 -24.00
C LEU A 697 -25.28 -9.62 -23.30
N SER A 698 -26.30 -8.80 -23.56
CA SER A 698 -27.66 -9.05 -23.08
C SER A 698 -28.23 -10.34 -23.69
N SER A 699 -28.13 -10.48 -25.01
CA SER A 699 -28.58 -11.70 -25.72
C SER A 699 -27.87 -12.96 -25.24
N LEU A 700 -26.57 -12.88 -24.95
CA LEU A 700 -25.81 -14.01 -24.38
C LEU A 700 -26.29 -14.39 -22.98
N LEU A 701 -26.54 -13.41 -22.11
CA LEU A 701 -27.08 -13.65 -20.78
C LEU A 701 -28.48 -14.26 -20.84
N GLU A 702 -29.34 -13.74 -21.73
CA GLU A 702 -30.70 -14.25 -21.95
C GLU A 702 -30.71 -15.69 -22.45
N ARG A 703 -29.82 -16.02 -23.39
CA ARG A 703 -29.66 -17.38 -23.94
C ARG A 703 -29.43 -18.43 -22.85
N HIS A 704 -28.70 -18.09 -21.80
CA HIS A 704 -28.38 -18.99 -20.68
C HIS A 704 -29.20 -18.70 -19.42
N SER A 705 -30.25 -17.88 -19.51
CA SER A 705 -30.98 -17.36 -18.35
C SER A 705 -31.55 -18.42 -17.42
N ALA A 706 -32.00 -19.56 -17.96
CA ALA A 706 -32.49 -20.69 -17.17
C ALA A 706 -31.41 -21.26 -16.23
N LEU A 707 -30.17 -21.40 -16.70
CA LEU A 707 -29.05 -21.87 -15.88
C LEU A 707 -28.72 -20.87 -14.78
N PHE A 708 -28.61 -19.58 -15.12
CA PHE A 708 -28.35 -18.52 -14.13
C PHE A 708 -29.43 -18.46 -13.04
N ARG A 709 -30.71 -18.60 -13.39
CA ARG A 709 -31.82 -18.64 -12.43
C ARG A 709 -31.73 -19.87 -11.54
N ALA A 710 -31.60 -21.06 -12.12
CA ALA A 710 -31.50 -22.31 -11.36
C ALA A 710 -30.33 -22.29 -10.38
N THR A 711 -29.16 -21.78 -10.79
CA THR A 711 -28.01 -21.63 -9.89
C THR A 711 -28.26 -20.59 -8.80
N ALA A 712 -28.87 -19.44 -9.13
CA ALA A 712 -29.20 -18.44 -8.12
C ALA A 712 -30.20 -18.96 -7.08
N ASP A 713 -31.21 -19.72 -7.52
CA ASP A 713 -32.19 -20.36 -6.64
C ASP A 713 -31.50 -21.41 -5.75
N ALA A 714 -30.62 -22.23 -6.31
CA ALA A 714 -29.83 -23.19 -5.53
C ALA A 714 -28.91 -22.52 -4.49
N VAL A 715 -28.35 -21.34 -4.77
CA VAL A 715 -27.58 -20.55 -3.78
C VAL A 715 -28.49 -20.08 -2.65
N ARG A 716 -29.69 -19.59 -2.96
CA ARG A 716 -30.67 -19.13 -1.94
C ARG A 716 -31.17 -20.31 -1.10
N ASP A 717 -31.50 -21.43 -1.72
CA ASP A 717 -31.98 -22.64 -1.02
C ASP A 717 -30.91 -23.23 -0.08
N ALA A 718 -29.64 -23.16 -0.49
CA ALA A 718 -28.53 -23.62 0.34
C ALA A 718 -28.15 -22.63 1.47
N ASP A 719 -28.62 -21.39 1.40
CA ASP A 719 -28.37 -20.37 2.41
C ASP A 719 -29.36 -20.49 3.58
N SER A 720 -29.03 -21.36 4.52
CA SER A 720 -29.82 -21.55 5.74
C SER A 720 -29.81 -20.34 6.69
N SER A 721 -29.00 -19.32 6.43
CA SER A 721 -28.86 -18.15 7.30
C SER A 721 -29.77 -16.98 6.92
N GLY A 722 -30.44 -17.06 5.76
CA GLY A 722 -31.23 -15.95 5.22
C GLY A 722 -30.36 -14.78 4.74
N PHE A 723 -29.06 -14.99 4.52
CA PHE A 723 -28.11 -13.98 4.04
C PHE A 723 -28.52 -13.34 2.72
N PHE A 724 -29.14 -14.13 1.85
CA PHE A 724 -29.65 -13.74 0.54
C PHE A 724 -31.18 -13.54 0.53
N ASP A 725 -31.86 -13.66 1.67
CA ASP A 725 -33.27 -13.29 1.78
C ASP A 725 -33.39 -11.77 1.91
N LEU A 726 -33.36 -11.10 0.76
CA LEU A 726 -33.40 -9.64 0.66
C LEU A 726 -34.83 -9.08 0.59
N SER A 727 -35.84 -9.88 0.93
CA SER A 727 -37.26 -9.50 0.82
C SER A 727 -37.79 -8.65 1.99
N GLY A 728 -36.93 -8.35 2.97
CA GLY A 728 -37.24 -7.61 4.20
C GLY A 728 -37.19 -6.08 4.13
#